data_AF-A0AAV7F7C3-F1
#
_entry.id   AF-A0AAV7F7C3-F1
#
_cell.length_a   1.000
_cell.length_b   1.000
_cell.length_c   1.000
_cell.angle_alpha   90.00
_cell.angle_beta   90.00
_cell.angle_gamma   90.00
#
_symmetry.space_group_name_H-M   'P 1'
#
loop_
_entity.id
_entity.type
_entity.pdbx_description
1 polymer ?
#
loop_
_entity_poly.entity_id
_entity_poly.type
_entity_poly.pdbx_seq_one_letter_code
_entity_poly.pdbx_strand_id
1 'polypeptide(L)'
;MDFSILLQLVLGLAALIFLYKSRLYINEKHKRGTPEPPTAGGRWPITGHLHLFGRAQPMMRLLGDLADKYGPAFTIWVGIHPTVVVSSWELAKECFTVNDRALAGRPRTTAGKYLAANYALFAISPYGPHWRESRKMAAAHLLSPHQVELFQSTRAAEVEVGIRELRRLCEESDNEALKWDMGKWFAEQTFNNVVMMVAGKRFFGPTVAEDEAALNAQEAIRRVFYFSGVFFLSDAIPFVEWLDVGGHIASMKETIAGLNSIIDSWIDEHRAKKRTLSDSENNREKQDFIDGLLRDMEKSPKSDSDAQAFIRQIILAIILAGTDTTHNTLTWALSLLVNNAEVLQKVRDEIDTQVGSEREPNESDLKKLPYLQAVVKETLRLYPPGPLTMPHEATEDYNIGGFRVPAGTRLSVNIWKLQRDPSVWEEPTEFRPERFLTTHADVDGSGQHFQYIPFGSGRRMCPGGLLALQVVQLTLARLLHGFEVRRASEEPVDMSEGLGLSLPKARPLESRQFNHRKGTSGSPEPPTAGGRRPITGHLHLFWRAQPVMRLLGDLADKYGPVFTIWVGIHRTVVVSNWELAKECFTVHDRALAGRPKTTVGKYLADNSSLFAISPYGPHWRDSRKLAIAHLLSFHGVELFQSTRTAEVEIGIQELRRLCEESENGVLKLDMGKWFAEQTFNSVVMMVAGKWYFGPTVAGDEPASKAQEAIRRVLHFSGMFFLSDAIPLVESLDVLHSTLIVN
;
A
#
# COMPACT_ATOMS: atom_id res chain seq x y z
N MET A 1 -60.18 -18.50 46.24
CA MET A 1 -59.07 -17.59 46.55
C MET A 1 -58.90 -16.68 45.35
N ASP A 2 -59.20 -15.39 45.51
CA ASP A 2 -59.15 -14.44 44.40
C ASP A 2 -57.75 -14.36 43.80
N PHE A 3 -57.67 -14.51 42.49
CA PHE A 3 -56.44 -14.36 41.70
C PHE A 3 -55.72 -13.03 42.02
N SER A 4 -56.48 -11.99 42.37
CA SER A 4 -55.98 -10.69 42.85
C SER A 4 -55.18 -10.78 44.15
N ILE A 5 -55.61 -11.59 45.12
CA ILE A 5 -54.93 -11.74 46.42
C ILE A 5 -53.63 -12.53 46.22
N LEU A 6 -53.67 -13.57 45.39
CA LEU A 6 -52.46 -14.35 45.06
C LEU A 6 -51.42 -13.49 44.33
N LEU A 7 -51.85 -12.65 43.37
CA LEU A 7 -50.97 -11.74 42.65
C LEU A 7 -50.35 -10.68 43.57
N GLN A 8 -51.12 -10.11 44.49
CA GLN A 8 -50.62 -9.14 45.49
C GLN A 8 -49.60 -9.77 46.44
N LEU A 9 -49.83 -11.01 46.89
CA LEU A 9 -48.90 -11.74 47.75
C LEU A 9 -47.59 -12.08 47.02
N VAL A 10 -47.66 -12.47 45.74
CA VAL A 10 -46.48 -12.75 44.91
C VAL A 10 -45.66 -11.48 44.67
N LEU A 11 -46.32 -10.36 44.33
CA LEU A 11 -45.65 -9.07 44.16
C LEU A 11 -45.05 -8.55 45.47
N GLY A 12 -45.76 -8.70 46.59
CA GLY A 12 -45.26 -8.33 47.92
C GLY A 12 -44.05 -9.14 48.35
N LEU A 13 -44.07 -10.46 48.12
CA LEU A 13 -42.93 -11.34 48.41
C LEU A 13 -41.72 -11.02 47.52
N ALA A 14 -41.95 -10.76 46.22
CA ALA A 14 -40.90 -10.33 45.31
C ALA A 14 -40.27 -9.00 45.74
N ALA A 15 -41.07 -8.03 46.20
CA ALA A 15 -40.59 -6.76 46.72
C ALA A 15 -39.78 -6.93 48.02
N LEU A 16 -40.21 -7.81 48.93
CA LEU A 16 -39.50 -8.13 50.17
C LEU A 16 -38.16 -8.83 49.90
N ILE A 17 -38.13 -9.80 48.99
CA ILE A 17 -36.88 -10.46 48.57
C ILE A 17 -35.94 -9.44 47.93
N PHE A 18 -36.46 -8.55 47.09
CA PHE A 18 -35.69 -7.47 46.48
C PHE A 18 -35.09 -6.53 47.54
N LEU A 19 -35.89 -6.07 48.52
CA LEU A 19 -35.43 -5.22 49.61
C LEU A 19 -34.39 -5.92 50.49
N TYR A 20 -34.60 -7.20 50.82
CA TYR A 20 -33.66 -7.99 51.62
C TYR A 20 -32.32 -8.18 50.90
N LYS A 21 -32.34 -8.57 49.61
CA LYS A 21 -31.11 -8.69 48.81
C LYS A 21 -30.42 -7.35 48.61
N SER A 22 -31.18 -6.27 48.41
CA SER A 22 -30.65 -4.91 48.31
C SER A 22 -29.94 -4.49 49.60
N ARG A 23 -30.53 -4.82 50.77
CA ARG A 23 -29.95 -4.52 52.08
C ARG A 23 -28.69 -5.35 52.36
N LEU A 24 -28.67 -6.63 51.98
CA LEU A 24 -27.47 -7.47 52.05
C LEU A 24 -26.35 -6.96 51.14
N TYR A 25 -26.69 -6.55 49.92
CA TYR A 25 -25.75 -5.95 48.97
C TYR A 25 -25.15 -4.64 49.50
N ILE A 26 -25.97 -3.76 50.09
CA ILE A 26 -25.50 -2.52 50.74
C ILE A 26 -24.58 -2.83 51.94
N ASN A 27 -24.92 -3.83 52.76
CA ASN A 27 -24.09 -4.25 53.90
C ASN A 27 -22.76 -4.90 53.48
N GLU A 28 -22.71 -5.66 52.39
CA GLU A 28 -21.45 -6.14 51.81
C GLU A 28 -20.60 -4.98 51.26
N LYS A 29 -21.24 -4.01 50.60
CA LYS A 29 -20.61 -2.82 50.03
C LYS A 29 -19.94 -1.95 51.10
N HIS A 30 -20.53 -1.84 52.30
CA HIS A 30 -19.93 -1.12 53.42
C HIS A 30 -18.77 -1.88 54.11
N LYS A 31 -18.61 -3.19 53.89
CA LYS A 31 -17.57 -4.01 54.56
C LYS A 31 -16.23 -4.07 53.80
N ARG A 32 -16.17 -3.71 52.52
CA ARG A 32 -14.96 -3.84 51.69
C ARG A 32 -14.45 -2.44 51.32
N GLY A 33 -13.47 -1.94 52.07
CA GLY A 33 -13.00 -0.54 52.07
C GLY A 33 -12.31 -0.01 50.81
N THR A 34 -12.51 -0.60 49.64
CA THR A 34 -12.04 -0.08 48.35
C THR A 34 -13.21 0.53 47.56
N PRO A 35 -13.04 1.73 46.98
CA PRO A 35 -14.09 2.38 46.21
C PRO A 35 -14.39 1.61 44.90
N GLU A 36 -15.60 1.75 44.38
CA GLU A 36 -15.99 1.27 43.04
C GLU A 36 -15.78 2.40 42.00
N PRO A 37 -15.62 2.08 40.70
CA PRO A 37 -15.46 3.12 39.68
C PRO A 37 -16.69 4.07 39.66
N PRO A 38 -16.50 5.38 39.41
CA PRO A 38 -17.60 6.34 39.33
C PRO A 38 -18.72 5.84 38.41
N THR A 39 -19.98 5.91 38.85
CA THR A 39 -21.11 5.50 38.00
C THR A 39 -21.67 6.69 37.26
N ALA A 40 -21.90 6.56 35.96
CA ALA A 40 -22.57 7.59 35.17
C ALA A 40 -23.96 7.90 35.76
N GLY A 41 -24.31 9.19 35.83
CA GLY A 41 -25.63 9.64 36.26
C GLY A 41 -26.72 9.35 35.21
N GLY A 42 -27.97 9.38 35.64
CA GLY A 42 -29.14 9.22 34.76
C GLY A 42 -29.64 7.77 34.62
N ARG A 43 -29.13 6.82 35.40
CA ARG A 43 -29.57 5.41 35.39
C ARG A 43 -31.08 5.27 35.61
N TRP A 44 -31.79 4.67 34.65
CA TRP A 44 -33.19 4.28 34.80
C TRP A 44 -33.34 2.91 35.47
N PRO A 45 -34.47 2.63 36.16
CA PRO A 45 -34.77 1.30 36.65
C PRO A 45 -34.81 0.28 35.50
N ILE A 46 -34.18 -0.88 35.69
CA ILE A 46 -34.15 -2.04 34.76
C ILE A 46 -33.39 -1.78 33.45
N THR A 47 -33.67 -0.69 32.73
CA THR A 47 -33.02 -0.36 31.45
C THR A 47 -31.69 0.36 31.64
N GLY A 48 -31.35 0.84 32.83
CA GLY A 48 -30.06 1.47 33.09
C GLY A 48 -29.83 2.69 32.19
N HIS A 49 -28.76 2.65 31.40
CA HIS A 49 -28.33 3.72 30.51
C HIS A 49 -28.73 3.49 29.04
N LEU A 50 -29.62 2.52 28.75
CA LEU A 50 -30.03 2.23 27.38
C LEU A 50 -30.67 3.42 26.65
N HIS A 51 -31.30 4.33 27.39
CA HIS A 51 -31.88 5.57 26.84
C HIS A 51 -30.82 6.54 26.28
N LEU A 52 -29.53 6.33 26.60
CA LEU A 52 -28.42 7.04 25.99
C LEU A 52 -28.03 6.42 24.64
N PHE A 53 -28.37 5.14 24.42
CA PHE A 53 -28.09 4.40 23.19
C PHE A 53 -29.26 4.57 22.20
N GLY A 54 -28.97 4.61 20.90
CA GLY A 54 -29.99 4.79 19.85
C GLY A 54 -30.19 6.22 19.36
N ARG A 55 -29.42 7.19 19.87
CA ARG A 55 -29.23 8.49 19.19
C ARG A 55 -28.41 8.25 17.91
N ALA A 56 -28.52 9.13 16.91
CA ALA A 56 -27.74 9.06 15.66
C ALA A 56 -26.21 9.16 15.85
N GLN A 57 -25.72 9.24 17.09
CA GLN A 57 -24.30 9.31 17.43
C GLN A 57 -23.73 7.89 17.67
N PRO A 58 -22.58 7.55 17.06
CA PRO A 58 -21.88 6.28 17.31
C PRO A 58 -21.47 6.06 18.78
N MET A 59 -21.51 4.81 19.24
CA MET A 59 -21.34 4.46 20.66
C MET A 59 -19.97 4.83 21.22
N MET A 60 -18.89 4.72 20.44
CA MET A 60 -17.54 5.10 20.89
C MET A 60 -17.40 6.58 21.20
N ARG A 61 -18.12 7.45 20.47
CA ARG A 61 -18.13 8.90 20.72
C ARG A 61 -18.89 9.21 22.00
N LEU A 62 -20.10 8.66 22.16
CA LEU A 62 -20.89 8.81 23.38
C LEU A 62 -20.10 8.39 24.64
N LEU A 63 -19.45 7.22 24.58
CA LEU A 63 -18.64 6.75 25.71
C LEU A 63 -17.37 7.60 25.92
N GLY A 64 -16.83 8.22 24.85
CA GLY A 64 -15.76 9.19 24.94
C GLY A 64 -16.18 10.49 25.64
N ASP A 65 -17.36 11.02 25.30
CA ASP A 65 -17.92 12.22 25.95
C ASP A 65 -18.22 11.98 27.43
N LEU A 66 -18.67 10.75 27.78
CA LEU A 66 -18.85 10.34 29.16
C LEU A 66 -17.51 10.19 29.90
N ALA A 67 -16.45 9.74 29.22
CA ALA A 67 -15.11 9.67 29.82
C ALA A 67 -14.58 11.07 30.18
N ASP A 68 -14.84 12.07 29.33
CA ASP A 68 -14.45 13.47 29.63
C ASP A 68 -15.17 14.01 30.88
N LYS A 69 -16.37 13.50 31.18
CA LYS A 69 -17.17 13.91 32.34
C LYS A 69 -16.86 13.14 33.62
N TYR A 70 -16.70 11.81 33.54
CA TYR A 70 -16.58 10.93 34.71
C TYR A 70 -15.16 10.43 34.98
N GLY A 71 -14.22 10.72 34.07
CA GLY A 71 -12.82 10.31 34.16
C GLY A 71 -12.49 9.08 33.31
N PRO A 72 -11.22 8.63 33.35
CA PRO A 72 -10.67 7.61 32.45
C PRO A 72 -11.26 6.21 32.65
N ALA A 73 -11.91 5.96 33.78
CA ALA A 73 -12.71 4.76 34.01
C ALA A 73 -14.00 5.08 34.76
N PHE A 74 -15.12 4.55 34.27
CA PHE A 74 -16.44 4.76 34.87
C PHE A 74 -17.37 3.57 34.58
N THR A 75 -18.44 3.46 35.35
CA THR A 75 -19.44 2.39 35.25
C THR A 75 -20.70 2.91 34.57
N ILE A 76 -21.15 2.19 33.55
CA ILE A 76 -22.51 2.30 32.99
C ILE A 76 -23.28 1.01 33.24
N TRP A 77 -24.57 1.05 32.96
CA TRP A 77 -25.47 -0.09 33.11
C TRP A 77 -26.20 -0.31 31.79
N VAL A 78 -25.93 -1.45 31.16
CA VAL A 78 -26.59 -1.85 29.93
C VAL A 78 -27.70 -2.82 30.31
N GLY A 79 -28.91 -2.30 30.52
CA GLY A 79 -29.97 -3.03 31.20
C GLY A 79 -29.60 -3.38 32.64
N ILE A 80 -29.64 -4.67 32.96
CA ILE A 80 -29.24 -5.21 34.27
C ILE A 80 -27.74 -5.47 34.41
N HIS A 81 -26.96 -5.28 33.35
CA HIS A 81 -25.53 -5.63 33.33
C HIS A 81 -24.65 -4.40 33.60
N PRO A 82 -23.87 -4.38 34.69
CA PRO A 82 -22.86 -3.34 34.89
C PRO A 82 -21.73 -3.51 33.88
N THR A 83 -21.28 -2.40 33.30
CA THR A 83 -20.18 -2.34 32.34
C THR A 83 -19.23 -1.23 32.77
N VAL A 84 -17.98 -1.59 33.03
CA VAL A 84 -16.89 -0.64 33.20
C VAL A 84 -16.37 -0.22 31.83
N VAL A 85 -16.28 1.09 31.60
CA VAL A 85 -15.71 1.69 30.40
C VAL A 85 -14.34 2.23 30.77
N VAL A 86 -13.33 1.91 29.98
CA VAL A 86 -11.94 2.38 30.16
C VAL A 86 -11.51 3.14 28.90
N SER A 87 -10.97 4.35 29.08
CA SER A 87 -10.57 5.22 27.94
C SER A 87 -9.14 5.76 28.03
N SER A 88 -8.33 5.35 29.01
CA SER A 88 -6.89 5.68 29.10
C SER A 88 -6.00 4.48 28.82
N TRP A 89 -4.79 4.74 28.32
CA TRP A 89 -3.85 3.68 27.97
C TRP A 89 -3.22 3.01 29.20
N GLU A 90 -3.09 3.72 30.32
CA GLU A 90 -2.55 3.18 31.58
C GLU A 90 -3.50 2.13 32.18
N LEU A 91 -4.81 2.42 32.16
CA LEU A 91 -5.81 1.49 32.66
C LEU A 91 -6.06 0.35 31.68
N ALA A 92 -5.97 0.60 30.37
CA ALA A 92 -5.98 -0.47 29.36
C ALA A 92 -4.77 -1.42 29.55
N LYS A 93 -3.59 -0.89 29.89
CA LYS A 93 -2.42 -1.69 30.26
C LYS A 93 -2.71 -2.56 31.47
N GLU A 94 -3.28 -2.01 32.54
CA GLU A 94 -3.65 -2.77 33.73
C GLU A 94 -4.66 -3.89 33.40
N CYS A 95 -5.67 -3.61 32.57
CA CYS A 95 -6.63 -4.60 32.08
C CYS A 95 -5.97 -5.79 31.40
N PHE A 96 -5.05 -5.56 30.47
CA PHE A 96 -4.51 -6.60 29.59
C PHE A 96 -3.14 -7.13 30.01
N THR A 97 -2.66 -6.75 31.19
CA THR A 97 -1.45 -7.31 31.80
C THR A 97 -1.77 -7.93 33.16
N VAL A 98 -2.05 -7.10 34.16
CA VAL A 98 -2.32 -7.51 35.54
C VAL A 98 -3.63 -8.32 35.62
N ASN A 99 -4.68 -7.83 34.96
CA ASN A 99 -6.02 -8.41 35.04
C ASN A 99 -6.40 -9.28 33.82
N ASP A 100 -5.45 -9.59 32.95
CA ASP A 100 -5.69 -10.24 31.64
C ASP A 100 -6.46 -11.57 31.78
N ARG A 101 -6.11 -12.38 32.78
CA ARG A 101 -6.79 -13.64 33.05
C ARG A 101 -8.23 -13.42 33.52
N ALA A 102 -8.44 -12.51 34.47
CA ALA A 102 -9.75 -12.18 35.00
C ALA A 102 -10.68 -11.62 33.91
N LEU A 103 -10.11 -10.88 32.96
CA LEU A 103 -10.84 -10.25 31.86
C LEU A 103 -10.88 -11.10 30.59
N ALA A 104 -10.45 -12.36 30.64
CA ALA A 104 -10.47 -13.22 29.45
C ALA A 104 -11.88 -13.70 29.06
N GLY A 105 -12.90 -13.48 29.89
CA GLY A 105 -14.29 -13.87 29.62
C GLY A 105 -14.98 -13.04 28.53
N ARG A 106 -16.10 -13.56 28.03
CA ARG A 106 -16.97 -12.91 27.04
C ARG A 106 -18.41 -12.93 27.54
N PRO A 107 -19.17 -11.83 27.42
CA PRO A 107 -20.56 -11.82 27.86
C PRO A 107 -21.44 -12.66 26.94
N ARG A 108 -22.50 -13.22 27.52
CA ARG A 108 -23.53 -13.96 26.78
C ARG A 108 -24.52 -12.97 26.14
N THR A 109 -24.34 -12.71 24.84
CA THR A 109 -25.23 -11.87 24.03
C THR A 109 -26.16 -12.71 23.14
N THR A 110 -27.28 -12.12 22.74
CA THR A 110 -28.27 -12.68 21.81
C THR A 110 -27.61 -13.02 20.46
N ALA A 111 -26.81 -12.09 19.93
CA ALA A 111 -25.99 -12.34 18.74
C ALA A 111 -25.07 -13.56 18.92
N GLY A 112 -24.41 -13.69 20.07
CA GLY A 112 -23.54 -14.83 20.36
C GLY A 112 -24.26 -16.16 20.45
N LYS A 113 -25.52 -16.14 20.90
CA LYS A 113 -26.37 -17.33 20.95
C LYS A 113 -26.77 -17.80 19.55
N TYR A 114 -27.28 -16.89 18.72
CA TYR A 114 -27.92 -17.24 17.44
C TYR A 114 -26.99 -17.19 16.23
N LEU A 115 -25.99 -16.31 16.18
CA LEU A 115 -25.06 -16.19 15.04
C LEU A 115 -23.78 -17.02 15.19
N ALA A 116 -23.49 -17.50 16.39
CA ALA A 116 -22.22 -18.13 16.71
C ALA A 116 -22.38 -19.52 17.34
N ALA A 117 -23.38 -20.26 16.87
CA ALA A 117 -23.69 -21.63 17.27
C ALA A 117 -23.65 -21.83 18.79
N ASN A 118 -24.42 -21.00 19.52
CA ASN A 118 -24.44 -20.99 20.98
C ASN A 118 -23.05 -20.77 21.59
N TYR A 119 -22.38 -19.68 21.19
CA TYR A 119 -21.07 -19.24 21.69
C TYR A 119 -19.90 -20.19 21.34
N ALA A 120 -20.01 -21.00 20.30
CA ALA A 120 -18.94 -21.89 19.84
C ALA A 120 -17.90 -21.16 18.97
N LEU A 121 -18.27 -20.06 18.31
CA LEU A 121 -17.35 -19.20 17.55
C LEU A 121 -16.24 -18.64 18.46
N PHE A 122 -14.96 -18.89 18.16
CA PHE A 122 -13.87 -18.61 19.10
C PHE A 122 -13.65 -17.12 19.41
N ALA A 123 -14.15 -16.21 18.57
CA ALA A 123 -14.12 -14.77 18.83
C ALA A 123 -14.91 -14.37 20.09
N ILE A 124 -16.00 -15.09 20.37
CA ILE A 124 -16.94 -14.82 21.47
C ILE A 124 -17.09 -15.97 22.47
N SER A 125 -16.43 -17.10 22.23
CA SER A 125 -16.57 -18.26 23.10
C SER A 125 -16.02 -17.99 24.51
N PRO A 126 -16.63 -18.61 25.54
CA PRO A 126 -16.12 -18.54 26.90
C PRO A 126 -14.66 -18.99 26.97
N TYR A 127 -13.90 -18.38 27.89
CA TYR A 127 -12.50 -18.75 28.04
C TYR A 127 -12.39 -20.17 28.61
N GLY A 128 -11.77 -21.07 27.86
CA GLY A 128 -11.72 -22.48 28.23
C GLY A 128 -10.99 -23.35 27.19
N PRO A 129 -11.01 -24.69 27.37
CA PRO A 129 -10.34 -25.62 26.47
C PRO A 129 -10.75 -25.47 25.01
N HIS A 130 -12.05 -25.36 24.73
CA HIS A 130 -12.59 -25.14 23.38
C HIS A 130 -11.98 -23.91 22.70
N TRP A 131 -12.00 -22.76 23.38
CA TRP A 131 -11.40 -21.52 22.86
C TRP A 131 -9.89 -21.68 22.58
N ARG A 132 -9.14 -22.31 23.48
CA ARG A 132 -7.69 -22.53 23.31
C ARG A 132 -7.41 -23.44 22.11
N GLU A 133 -8.20 -24.51 21.95
CA GLU A 133 -8.07 -25.44 20.84
C GLU A 133 -8.37 -24.76 19.50
N SER A 134 -9.51 -24.06 19.38
CA SER A 134 -9.87 -23.33 18.17
C SER A 134 -8.82 -22.28 17.79
N ARG A 135 -8.35 -21.50 18.78
CA ARG A 135 -7.32 -20.47 18.56
C ARG A 135 -5.98 -21.09 18.15
N LYS A 136 -5.59 -22.21 18.74
CA LYS A 136 -4.38 -22.95 18.37
C LYS A 136 -4.46 -23.43 16.92
N MET A 137 -5.59 -24.00 16.50
CA MET A 137 -5.77 -24.50 15.14
C MET A 137 -5.76 -23.39 14.09
N ALA A 138 -6.46 -22.27 14.36
CA ALA A 138 -6.41 -21.10 13.49
C ALA A 138 -4.96 -20.57 13.31
N ALA A 139 -4.17 -20.51 14.39
CA ALA A 139 -2.77 -20.11 14.31
C ALA A 139 -1.91 -21.13 13.55
N ALA A 140 -2.10 -22.42 13.81
CA ALA A 140 -1.28 -23.50 13.22
C ALA A 140 -1.40 -23.59 11.71
N HIS A 141 -2.57 -23.29 11.14
CA HIS A 141 -2.84 -23.50 9.70
C HIS A 141 -3.06 -22.22 8.90
N LEU A 142 -3.15 -21.03 9.52
CA LEU A 142 -3.35 -19.78 8.76
C LEU A 142 -2.71 -18.54 9.39
N LEU A 143 -2.84 -18.35 10.70
CA LEU A 143 -2.56 -17.05 11.32
C LEU A 143 -1.15 -16.90 11.94
N SER A 144 -0.34 -17.96 11.98
CA SER A 144 1.06 -17.84 12.42
C SER A 144 1.93 -17.14 11.37
N PRO A 145 3.06 -16.50 11.75
CA PRO A 145 3.92 -15.80 10.79
C PRO A 145 4.36 -16.66 9.61
N HIS A 146 4.71 -17.93 9.87
CA HIS A 146 5.09 -18.88 8.84
C HIS A 146 3.93 -19.20 7.87
N GLN A 147 2.72 -19.42 8.39
CA GLN A 147 1.55 -19.68 7.54
C GLN A 147 1.17 -18.44 6.73
N VAL A 148 1.23 -17.25 7.32
CA VAL A 148 1.03 -16.00 6.58
C VAL A 148 2.02 -15.91 5.42
N GLU A 149 3.30 -16.20 5.63
CA GLU A 149 4.29 -16.24 4.54
C GLU A 149 3.97 -17.30 3.46
N LEU A 150 3.57 -18.51 3.85
CA LEU A 150 3.19 -19.57 2.90
C LEU A 150 2.05 -19.16 1.95
N PHE A 151 1.07 -18.40 2.45
CA PHE A 151 -0.06 -17.92 1.64
C PHE A 151 0.23 -16.63 0.85
N GLN A 152 1.46 -16.11 0.85
CA GLN A 152 1.85 -14.88 0.15
C GLN A 152 1.51 -14.92 -1.35
N SER A 153 1.79 -16.03 -2.03
CA SER A 153 1.53 -16.18 -3.47
C SER A 153 0.03 -16.15 -3.78
N THR A 154 -0.77 -16.86 -2.98
CA THR A 154 -2.24 -16.84 -3.09
C THR A 154 -2.79 -15.44 -2.92
N ARG A 155 -2.35 -14.71 -1.88
CA ARG A 155 -2.81 -13.34 -1.66
C ARG A 155 -2.41 -12.40 -2.79
N ALA A 156 -1.16 -12.46 -3.23
CA ALA A 156 -0.68 -11.63 -4.33
C ALA A 156 -1.44 -11.92 -5.63
N ALA A 157 -1.75 -13.19 -5.93
CA ALA A 157 -2.55 -13.55 -7.09
C ALA A 157 -3.98 -12.98 -7.01
N GLU A 158 -4.63 -13.06 -5.85
CA GLU A 158 -5.99 -12.51 -5.68
C GLU A 158 -6.04 -10.99 -5.82
N VAL A 159 -5.09 -10.27 -5.20
CA VAL A 159 -5.03 -8.81 -5.37
C VAL A 159 -4.77 -8.45 -6.83
N GLU A 160 -3.95 -9.23 -7.54
CA GLU A 160 -3.71 -9.02 -8.97
C GLU A 160 -4.99 -9.16 -9.80
N VAL A 161 -5.78 -10.20 -9.58
CA VAL A 161 -7.06 -10.41 -10.25
C VAL A 161 -7.99 -9.22 -10.05
N GLY A 162 -8.09 -8.72 -8.81
CA GLY A 162 -8.88 -7.53 -8.49
C GLY A 162 -8.41 -6.27 -9.21
N ILE A 163 -7.09 -6.04 -9.25
CA ILE A 163 -6.48 -4.89 -9.91
C ILE A 163 -6.67 -4.95 -11.43
N ARG A 164 -6.56 -6.14 -12.04
CA ARG A 164 -6.85 -6.33 -13.47
C ARG A 164 -8.32 -6.08 -13.78
N GLU A 165 -9.23 -6.49 -12.90
CA GLU A 165 -10.66 -6.23 -13.07
C GLU A 165 -10.97 -4.73 -13.01
N LEU A 166 -10.41 -4.04 -12.02
CA LEU A 166 -10.49 -2.58 -11.92
C LEU A 166 -9.96 -1.93 -13.21
N ARG A 167 -8.83 -2.40 -13.76
CA ARG A 167 -8.25 -1.90 -15.01
C ARG A 167 -9.18 -2.11 -16.21
N ARG A 168 -9.74 -3.31 -16.37
CA ARG A 168 -10.70 -3.63 -17.44
C ARG A 168 -11.92 -2.71 -17.39
N LEU A 169 -12.52 -2.56 -16.23
CA LEU A 169 -13.69 -1.71 -16.03
C LEU A 169 -13.36 -0.21 -16.26
N CYS A 170 -12.13 0.25 -16.00
CA CYS A 170 -11.67 1.59 -16.39
C CYS A 170 -11.48 1.76 -17.90
N GLU A 171 -11.06 0.70 -18.62
CA GLU A 171 -10.88 0.73 -20.09
C GLU A 171 -12.21 0.67 -20.84
N GLU A 172 -13.21 -0.02 -20.29
CA GLU A 172 -14.56 -0.16 -20.89
C GLU A 172 -15.45 1.08 -20.67
N SER A 173 -15.11 1.93 -19.69
CA SER A 173 -15.84 3.16 -19.44
C SER A 173 -15.24 4.31 -20.25
N ASP A 174 -16.07 4.96 -21.07
CA ASP A 174 -15.71 5.99 -22.03
C ASP A 174 -15.36 7.33 -21.33
N ASN A 175 -14.32 7.34 -20.47
CA ASN A 175 -13.73 8.49 -19.75
C ASN A 175 -14.68 9.45 -18.97
N GLU A 176 -16.00 9.27 -19.01
CA GLU A 176 -16.99 10.06 -18.29
C GLU A 176 -17.64 9.24 -17.16
N ALA A 177 -17.10 9.47 -15.96
CA ALA A 177 -17.85 9.53 -14.71
C ALA A 177 -18.65 8.30 -14.26
N LEU A 178 -18.08 7.09 -14.27
CA LEU A 178 -18.59 6.07 -13.35
C LEU A 178 -18.18 6.41 -11.92
N LYS A 179 -19.17 6.43 -11.02
CA LYS A 179 -18.96 6.45 -9.57
C LYS A 179 -18.76 5.01 -9.12
N TRP A 180 -17.59 4.71 -8.56
CA TRP A 180 -17.26 3.38 -8.07
C TRP A 180 -17.40 3.37 -6.57
N ASP A 181 -18.21 2.44 -6.06
CA ASP A 181 -18.22 2.12 -4.64
C ASP A 181 -16.98 1.28 -4.32
N MET A 182 -15.92 1.97 -3.88
CA MET A 182 -14.68 1.32 -3.51
C MET A 182 -14.82 0.47 -2.26
N GLY A 183 -15.79 0.79 -1.38
CA GLY A 183 -16.11 -0.05 -0.23
C GLY A 183 -16.60 -1.42 -0.67
N LYS A 184 -17.52 -1.46 -1.64
CA LYS A 184 -18.00 -2.72 -2.25
C LYS A 184 -16.86 -3.50 -2.90
N TRP A 185 -16.02 -2.85 -3.70
CA TRP A 185 -14.86 -3.52 -4.33
C TRP A 185 -13.90 -4.09 -3.28
N PHE A 186 -13.55 -3.34 -2.24
CA PHE A 186 -12.71 -3.85 -1.15
C PHE A 186 -13.35 -5.03 -0.42
N ALA A 187 -14.67 -5.04 -0.23
CA ALA A 187 -15.37 -6.17 0.37
C ALA A 187 -15.29 -7.44 -0.49
N GLU A 188 -15.45 -7.31 -1.81
CA GLU A 188 -15.28 -8.42 -2.77
C GLU A 188 -13.84 -8.94 -2.81
N GLN A 189 -12.86 -8.03 -2.88
CA GLN A 189 -11.45 -8.39 -2.91
C GLN A 189 -10.98 -9.09 -1.63
N THR A 190 -11.36 -8.56 -0.47
CA THR A 190 -10.99 -9.16 0.82
C THR A 190 -11.69 -10.50 1.05
N PHE A 191 -12.96 -10.64 0.63
CA PHE A 191 -13.68 -11.91 0.70
C PHE A 191 -12.99 -12.98 -0.14
N ASN A 192 -12.70 -12.69 -1.42
CA ASN A 192 -11.97 -13.62 -2.28
C ASN A 192 -10.59 -13.98 -1.70
N ASN A 193 -9.84 -13.00 -1.20
CA ASN A 193 -8.52 -13.23 -0.60
C ASN A 193 -8.60 -14.24 0.55
N VAL A 194 -9.52 -14.03 1.50
CA VAL A 194 -9.72 -14.92 2.65
C VAL A 194 -10.21 -16.29 2.22
N VAL A 195 -11.22 -16.37 1.35
CA VAL A 195 -11.82 -17.63 0.92
C VAL A 195 -10.84 -18.46 0.08
N MET A 196 -9.97 -17.84 -0.72
CA MET A 196 -8.93 -18.55 -1.46
C MET A 196 -7.89 -19.18 -0.54
N MET A 197 -7.52 -18.52 0.56
CA MET A 197 -6.64 -19.13 1.58
C MET A 197 -7.37 -20.21 2.40
N VAL A 198 -8.69 -20.07 2.57
CA VAL A 198 -9.49 -20.95 3.43
C VAL A 198 -9.93 -22.23 2.72
N ALA A 199 -10.48 -22.11 1.51
CA ALA A 199 -11.17 -23.18 0.79
C ALA A 199 -10.76 -23.27 -0.69
N GLY A 200 -9.74 -22.50 -1.13
CA GLY A 200 -9.27 -22.51 -2.51
C GLY A 200 -10.30 -22.06 -3.55
N LYS A 201 -11.29 -21.25 -3.14
CA LYS A 201 -12.43 -20.83 -3.97
C LYS A 201 -12.43 -19.32 -4.21
N ARG A 202 -12.83 -18.93 -5.43
CA ARG A 202 -13.04 -17.55 -5.85
C ARG A 202 -14.48 -17.36 -6.29
N PHE A 203 -15.08 -16.24 -5.89
CA PHE A 203 -16.50 -15.97 -6.11
C PHE A 203 -16.77 -14.68 -6.88
N PHE A 204 -15.87 -13.70 -6.82
CA PHE A 204 -16.01 -12.44 -7.54
C PHE A 204 -14.88 -12.28 -8.58
N GLY A 205 -15.15 -11.56 -9.67
CA GLY A 205 -14.18 -11.22 -10.72
C GLY A 205 -14.60 -11.63 -12.13
N PRO A 206 -13.82 -11.25 -13.16
CA PRO A 206 -14.24 -11.29 -14.58
C PRO A 206 -14.51 -12.69 -15.12
N THR A 207 -13.89 -13.71 -14.52
CA THR A 207 -13.97 -15.10 -14.98
C THR A 207 -14.96 -15.94 -14.17
N VAL A 208 -15.68 -15.33 -13.24
CA VAL A 208 -16.64 -16.02 -12.38
C VAL A 208 -18.03 -15.49 -12.73
N ALA A 209 -18.94 -16.39 -13.13
CA ALA A 209 -20.34 -16.02 -13.28
C ALA A 209 -20.88 -15.51 -11.95
N GLU A 210 -21.81 -14.56 -11.95
CA GLU A 210 -22.45 -14.09 -10.72
C GLU A 210 -23.00 -15.29 -9.94
N ASP A 211 -22.34 -15.59 -8.81
CA ASP A 211 -22.71 -16.69 -7.94
C ASP A 211 -23.66 -16.14 -6.87
N GLU A 212 -24.93 -16.53 -6.98
CA GLU A 212 -25.97 -16.14 -6.03
C GLU A 212 -25.57 -16.52 -4.58
N ALA A 213 -24.86 -17.65 -4.39
CA ALA A 213 -24.38 -18.06 -3.08
C ALA A 213 -23.32 -17.10 -2.51
N ALA A 214 -22.49 -16.50 -3.36
CA ALA A 214 -21.48 -15.54 -2.94
C ALA A 214 -22.07 -14.18 -2.53
N LEU A 215 -23.02 -13.68 -3.32
CA LEU A 215 -23.76 -12.46 -2.99
C LEU A 215 -24.53 -12.64 -1.67
N ASN A 216 -25.18 -13.78 -1.51
CA ASN A 216 -25.87 -14.14 -0.27
C ASN A 216 -24.89 -14.25 0.90
N ALA A 217 -23.67 -14.78 0.69
CA ALA A 217 -22.65 -14.87 1.72
C ALA A 217 -22.15 -13.48 2.17
N GLN A 218 -21.84 -12.56 1.24
CA GLN A 218 -21.42 -11.20 1.60
C GLN A 218 -22.49 -10.43 2.36
N GLU A 219 -23.74 -10.48 1.88
CA GLU A 219 -24.85 -9.83 2.57
C GLU A 219 -25.08 -10.45 3.95
N ALA A 220 -24.94 -11.77 4.08
CA ALA A 220 -25.00 -12.45 5.37
C ALA A 220 -23.87 -12.01 6.32
N ILE A 221 -22.64 -11.86 5.84
CA ILE A 221 -21.50 -11.32 6.63
C ILE A 221 -21.83 -9.91 7.12
N ARG A 222 -22.31 -9.03 6.24
CA ARG A 222 -22.70 -7.66 6.61
C ARG A 222 -23.80 -7.65 7.67
N ARG A 223 -24.82 -8.50 7.52
CA ARG A 223 -25.89 -8.69 8.52
C ARG A 223 -25.34 -9.19 9.85
N VAL A 224 -24.37 -10.12 9.86
CA VAL A 224 -23.74 -10.61 11.10
C VAL A 224 -23.05 -9.48 11.86
N PHE A 225 -22.28 -8.62 11.20
CA PHE A 225 -21.60 -7.49 11.85
C PHE A 225 -22.55 -6.38 12.29
N TYR A 226 -23.61 -6.14 11.51
CA TYR A 226 -24.70 -5.25 11.91
C TYR A 226 -25.37 -5.74 13.19
N PHE A 227 -25.86 -6.99 13.20
CA PHE A 227 -26.50 -7.57 14.38
C PHE A 227 -25.56 -7.67 15.59
N SER A 228 -24.26 -7.88 15.36
CA SER A 228 -23.28 -7.91 16.46
C SER A 228 -22.94 -6.52 17.03
N GLY A 229 -23.18 -5.45 16.26
CA GLY A 229 -22.93 -4.06 16.68
C GLY A 229 -24.18 -3.33 17.21
N VAL A 230 -25.37 -3.83 16.89
CA VAL A 230 -26.65 -3.25 17.36
C VAL A 230 -27.02 -3.81 18.73
N PHE A 231 -27.65 -2.96 19.54
CA PHE A 231 -28.14 -3.33 20.84
C PHE A 231 -29.53 -3.98 20.78
N PHE A 232 -29.69 -5.20 21.30
CA PHE A 232 -30.99 -5.87 21.42
C PHE A 232 -31.58 -5.75 22.83
N LEU A 233 -32.90 -5.56 22.92
CA LEU A 233 -33.57 -5.50 24.23
C LEU A 233 -33.33 -6.76 25.08
N SER A 234 -33.22 -7.92 24.44
CA SER A 234 -32.87 -9.20 25.07
C SER A 234 -31.46 -9.23 25.69
N ASP A 235 -30.53 -8.38 25.22
CA ASP A 235 -29.19 -8.25 25.82
C ASP A 235 -29.19 -7.43 27.12
N ALA A 236 -30.22 -6.61 27.33
CA ALA A 236 -30.45 -5.89 28.57
C ALA A 236 -31.38 -6.64 29.52
N ILE A 237 -32.36 -7.35 28.94
CA ILE A 237 -33.48 -7.96 29.64
C ILE A 237 -33.68 -9.37 29.07
N PRO A 238 -32.93 -10.38 29.53
CA PRO A 238 -32.94 -11.71 28.90
C PRO A 238 -34.31 -12.40 28.86
N PHE A 239 -35.22 -12.06 29.78
CA PHE A 239 -36.55 -12.69 29.86
C PHE A 239 -37.54 -12.24 28.78
N VAL A 240 -37.22 -11.23 27.97
CA VAL A 240 -38.06 -10.80 26.83
C VAL A 240 -37.58 -11.35 25.48
N GLU A 241 -36.57 -12.23 25.48
CA GLU A 241 -35.99 -12.83 24.27
C GLU A 241 -37.05 -13.52 23.38
N TRP A 242 -38.06 -14.16 23.99
CA TRP A 242 -39.12 -14.88 23.26
C TRP A 242 -40.05 -13.98 22.45
N LEU A 243 -40.10 -12.67 22.74
CA LEU A 243 -40.94 -11.72 22.00
C LEU A 243 -40.38 -11.40 20.61
N ASP A 244 -39.09 -11.64 20.37
CA ASP A 244 -38.39 -11.28 19.13
C ASP A 244 -38.77 -9.87 18.60
N VAL A 245 -38.69 -8.87 19.48
CA VAL A 245 -39.08 -7.49 19.14
C VAL A 245 -38.22 -7.00 17.96
N GLY A 246 -38.86 -6.79 16.81
CA GLY A 246 -38.19 -6.39 15.57
C GLY A 246 -37.78 -7.55 14.63
N GLY A 247 -38.11 -8.80 14.96
CA GLY A 247 -37.85 -9.97 14.10
C GLY A 247 -36.36 -10.29 13.90
N HIS A 248 -35.51 -9.82 14.82
CA HIS A 248 -34.07 -9.92 14.72
C HIS A 248 -33.56 -11.35 14.97
N ILE A 249 -34.16 -12.10 15.88
CA ILE A 249 -33.79 -13.50 16.17
C ILE A 249 -34.11 -14.38 14.97
N ALA A 250 -35.29 -14.24 14.37
CA ALA A 250 -35.63 -14.93 13.12
C ALA A 250 -34.62 -14.60 12.01
N SER A 251 -34.31 -13.32 11.82
CA SER A 251 -33.33 -12.84 10.85
C SER A 251 -31.92 -13.40 11.09
N MET A 252 -31.48 -13.49 12.35
CA MET A 252 -30.18 -14.05 12.71
C MET A 252 -30.10 -15.55 12.38
N LYS A 253 -31.16 -16.32 12.68
CA LYS A 253 -31.23 -17.75 12.38
C LYS A 253 -31.18 -18.04 10.88
N GLU A 254 -31.91 -17.27 10.08
CA GLU A 254 -31.87 -17.34 8.62
C GLU A 254 -30.46 -17.05 8.10
N THR A 255 -29.87 -15.93 8.54
CA THR A 255 -28.53 -15.49 8.11
C THR A 255 -27.47 -16.56 8.35
N ILE A 256 -27.45 -17.15 9.55
CA ILE A 256 -26.42 -18.14 9.90
C ILE A 256 -26.64 -19.50 9.23
N ALA A 257 -27.90 -19.86 8.94
CA ALA A 257 -28.21 -21.12 8.25
C ALA A 257 -27.63 -21.13 6.83
N GLY A 258 -27.76 -20.01 6.11
CA GLY A 258 -27.16 -19.86 4.78
C GLY A 258 -25.63 -20.00 4.80
N LEU A 259 -24.95 -19.28 5.69
CA LEU A 259 -23.49 -19.37 5.83
C LEU A 259 -23.01 -20.77 6.23
N ASN A 260 -23.69 -21.42 7.18
CA ASN A 260 -23.35 -22.77 7.60
C ASN A 260 -23.47 -23.77 6.45
N SER A 261 -24.55 -23.70 5.67
CA SER A 261 -24.77 -24.57 4.51
C SER A 261 -23.64 -24.47 3.49
N ILE A 262 -23.21 -23.25 3.17
CA ILE A 262 -22.09 -22.99 2.25
C ILE A 262 -20.78 -23.58 2.79
N ILE A 263 -20.47 -23.35 4.07
CA ILE A 263 -19.23 -23.85 4.69
C ILE A 263 -19.26 -25.38 4.79
N ASP A 264 -20.40 -25.98 5.13
CA ASP A 264 -20.55 -27.44 5.20
C ASP A 264 -20.31 -28.07 3.82
N SER A 265 -20.85 -27.48 2.74
CA SER A 265 -20.54 -27.91 1.36
C SER A 265 -19.03 -27.92 1.11
N TRP A 266 -18.32 -26.86 1.49
CA TRP A 266 -16.87 -26.79 1.28
C TRP A 266 -16.12 -27.85 2.09
N ILE A 267 -16.50 -28.09 3.34
CA ILE A 267 -15.88 -29.14 4.16
C ILE A 267 -16.08 -30.51 3.51
N ASP A 268 -17.29 -30.80 3.02
CA ASP A 268 -17.62 -32.08 2.40
C ASP A 268 -16.91 -32.28 1.06
N GLU A 269 -16.77 -31.22 0.25
CA GLU A 269 -15.96 -31.24 -0.97
C GLU A 269 -14.49 -31.58 -0.70
N HIS A 270 -13.88 -30.99 0.33
CA HIS A 270 -12.49 -31.28 0.72
C HIS A 270 -12.32 -32.72 1.21
N ARG A 271 -13.28 -33.21 2.01
CA ARG A 271 -13.32 -34.62 2.43
C ARG A 271 -13.43 -35.56 1.23
N ALA A 272 -14.27 -35.25 0.25
CA ALA A 272 -14.43 -36.06 -0.96
C ALA A 272 -13.15 -36.06 -1.81
N LYS A 273 -12.56 -34.88 -2.06
CA LYS A 273 -11.31 -34.73 -2.82
C LYS A 273 -10.16 -35.54 -2.21
N LYS A 274 -10.01 -35.50 -0.88
CA LYS A 274 -9.00 -36.28 -0.17
C LYS A 274 -9.15 -37.79 -0.35
N ARG A 275 -10.38 -38.31 -0.43
CA ARG A 275 -10.63 -39.75 -0.67
C ARG A 275 -10.20 -40.21 -2.07
N THR A 276 -10.06 -39.29 -3.03
CA THR A 276 -9.77 -39.59 -4.44
C THR A 276 -8.30 -39.43 -4.84
N LEU A 277 -7.48 -38.71 -4.06
CA LEU A 277 -6.08 -38.41 -4.39
C LEU A 277 -5.12 -39.25 -3.52
N SER A 278 -4.13 -39.91 -4.13
CA SER A 278 -3.06 -40.60 -3.40
C SER A 278 -2.05 -39.60 -2.82
N ASP A 279 -1.45 -39.92 -1.68
CA ASP A 279 -0.45 -39.14 -0.92
C ASP A 279 0.87 -38.96 -1.70
N SER A 280 0.85 -38.25 -2.83
CA SER A 280 2.07 -37.81 -3.52
C SER A 280 2.62 -36.54 -2.87
N GLU A 281 3.93 -36.45 -2.69
CA GLU A 281 4.60 -35.33 -2.01
C GLU A 281 4.35 -33.96 -2.67
N ASN A 282 4.11 -33.92 -3.99
CA ASN A 282 3.75 -32.70 -4.74
C ASN A 282 2.39 -32.08 -4.33
N ASN A 283 1.55 -32.80 -3.60
CA ASN A 283 0.22 -32.33 -3.20
C ASN A 283 0.24 -31.53 -1.87
N ARG A 284 1.36 -31.50 -1.15
CA ARG A 284 1.50 -30.74 0.11
C ARG A 284 1.64 -29.23 -0.10
N GLU A 285 2.10 -28.80 -1.27
CA GLU A 285 2.28 -27.38 -1.61
C GLU A 285 0.97 -26.68 -2.05
N LYS A 286 -0.13 -27.42 -2.24
CA LYS A 286 -1.45 -26.89 -2.65
C LYS A 286 -2.55 -27.10 -1.59
N GLN A 287 -2.18 -27.23 -0.32
CA GLN A 287 -3.15 -27.41 0.76
C GLN A 287 -3.65 -26.06 1.27
N ASP A 288 -4.95 -25.95 1.47
CA ASP A 288 -5.58 -24.79 2.09
C ASP A 288 -5.88 -25.03 3.58
N PHE A 289 -6.50 -24.04 4.21
CA PHE A 289 -6.83 -24.08 5.63
C PHE A 289 -7.75 -25.27 6.01
N ILE A 290 -8.72 -25.62 5.16
CA ILE A 290 -9.65 -26.73 5.44
C ILE A 290 -8.90 -28.05 5.46
N ASP A 291 -7.99 -28.27 4.52
CA ASP A 291 -7.15 -29.48 4.48
C ASP A 291 -6.34 -29.65 5.79
N GLY A 292 -5.76 -28.56 6.29
CA GLY A 292 -5.02 -28.53 7.55
C GLY A 292 -5.88 -28.91 8.75
N LEU A 293 -7.09 -28.34 8.85
CA LEU A 293 -8.04 -28.64 9.93
C LEU A 293 -8.56 -30.09 9.88
N LEU A 294 -8.89 -30.60 8.70
CA LEU A 294 -9.35 -31.97 8.53
C LEU A 294 -8.29 -32.99 8.97
N ARG A 295 -7.02 -32.75 8.62
CA ARG A 295 -5.89 -33.59 9.03
C ARG A 295 -5.71 -33.65 10.55
N ASP A 296 -5.92 -32.53 11.24
CA ASP A 296 -5.84 -32.51 12.71
C ASP A 296 -7.04 -33.22 13.35
N MET A 297 -8.23 -33.10 12.76
CA MET A 297 -9.44 -33.78 13.24
C MET A 297 -9.39 -35.31 13.09
N GLU A 298 -8.63 -35.86 12.14
CA GLU A 298 -8.44 -37.33 12.02
C GLU A 298 -7.76 -37.95 13.24
N LYS A 299 -6.96 -37.17 13.97
CA LYS A 299 -6.26 -37.61 15.20
C LYS A 299 -7.06 -37.29 16.45
N SER A 300 -8.21 -36.63 16.31
CA SER A 300 -9.05 -36.17 17.41
C SER A 300 -9.99 -37.29 17.87
N PRO A 301 -10.28 -37.42 19.18
CA PRO A 301 -11.29 -38.35 19.68
C PRO A 301 -12.74 -37.88 19.43
N LYS A 302 -12.94 -36.73 18.76
CA LYS A 302 -14.27 -36.18 18.46
C LYS A 302 -15.00 -37.06 17.44
N SER A 303 -16.33 -37.15 17.56
CA SER A 303 -17.16 -37.77 16.51
C SER A 303 -17.07 -36.98 15.21
N ASP A 304 -17.38 -37.59 14.06
CA ASP A 304 -17.36 -36.91 12.76
C ASP A 304 -18.25 -35.66 12.73
N SER A 305 -19.42 -35.73 13.38
CA SER A 305 -20.36 -34.60 13.49
C SER A 305 -19.81 -33.48 14.36
N ASP A 306 -19.17 -33.82 15.48
CA ASP A 306 -18.56 -32.81 16.37
C ASP A 306 -17.35 -32.16 15.72
N ALA A 307 -16.53 -32.95 15.02
CA ALA A 307 -15.39 -32.46 14.25
C ALA A 307 -15.85 -31.50 13.14
N GLN A 308 -16.90 -31.86 12.39
CA GLN A 308 -17.46 -30.99 11.36
C GLN A 308 -17.99 -29.68 11.95
N ALA A 309 -18.79 -29.73 13.01
CA ALA A 309 -19.29 -28.54 13.68
C ALA A 309 -18.14 -27.66 14.20
N PHE A 310 -17.10 -28.27 14.78
CA PHE A 310 -15.92 -27.57 15.27
C PHE A 310 -15.14 -26.86 14.14
N ILE A 311 -14.85 -27.56 13.04
CA ILE A 311 -14.17 -26.97 11.87
C ILE A 311 -15.01 -25.83 11.27
N ARG A 312 -16.32 -26.03 11.09
CA ARG A 312 -17.24 -25.00 10.59
C ARG A 312 -17.16 -23.71 11.39
N GLN A 313 -17.13 -23.79 12.72
CA GLN A 313 -17.04 -22.59 13.56
C GLN A 313 -15.68 -21.87 13.44
N ILE A 314 -14.59 -22.59 13.21
CA ILE A 314 -13.28 -21.96 12.99
C ILE A 314 -13.27 -21.24 11.64
N ILE A 315 -13.73 -21.92 10.57
CA ILE A 315 -13.82 -21.35 9.22
C ILE A 315 -14.70 -20.10 9.21
N LEU A 316 -15.89 -20.19 9.81
CA LEU A 316 -16.82 -19.08 9.91
C LEU A 316 -16.18 -17.86 10.60
N ALA A 317 -15.44 -18.08 11.70
CA ALA A 317 -14.76 -17.00 12.42
C ALA A 317 -13.70 -16.30 11.56
N ILE A 318 -12.92 -17.06 10.79
CA ILE A 318 -11.88 -16.51 9.91
C ILE A 318 -12.50 -15.70 8.77
N ILE A 319 -13.52 -16.22 8.11
CA ILE A 319 -14.18 -15.54 6.98
C ILE A 319 -14.84 -14.25 7.43
N LEU A 320 -15.61 -14.30 8.53
CA LEU A 320 -16.28 -13.11 9.08
C LEU A 320 -15.26 -12.04 9.46
N ALA A 321 -14.31 -12.38 10.33
CA ALA A 321 -13.36 -11.40 10.88
C ALA A 321 -12.38 -10.87 9.83
N GLY A 322 -11.88 -11.75 8.95
CA GLY A 322 -10.88 -11.42 7.94
C GLY A 322 -11.43 -10.56 6.80
N THR A 323 -12.72 -10.71 6.46
CA THR A 323 -13.35 -9.93 5.39
C THR A 323 -13.73 -8.54 5.89
N ASP A 324 -14.59 -8.47 6.92
CA ASP A 324 -15.28 -7.23 7.24
C ASP A 324 -14.36 -6.15 7.84
N THR A 325 -13.42 -6.55 8.71
CA THR A 325 -12.49 -5.59 9.34
C THR A 325 -11.44 -5.06 8.37
N THR A 326 -10.99 -5.91 7.43
CA THR A 326 -9.96 -5.57 6.45
C THR A 326 -10.51 -4.62 5.39
N HIS A 327 -11.72 -4.86 4.86
CA HIS A 327 -12.32 -3.94 3.89
C HIS A 327 -12.60 -2.56 4.50
N ASN A 328 -13.04 -2.51 5.77
CA ASN A 328 -13.32 -1.25 6.44
C ASN A 328 -12.03 -0.44 6.61
N THR A 329 -10.93 -1.11 6.97
CA THR A 329 -9.60 -0.48 7.06
C THR A 329 -9.15 0.08 5.72
N LEU A 330 -9.30 -0.68 4.62
CA LEU A 330 -8.98 -0.22 3.26
C LEU A 330 -9.84 0.98 2.86
N THR A 331 -11.13 0.94 3.16
CA THR A 331 -12.08 2.01 2.86
C THR A 331 -11.74 3.30 3.62
N TRP A 332 -11.40 3.21 4.91
CA TRP A 332 -10.93 4.36 5.69
C TRP A 332 -9.59 4.89 5.20
N ALA A 333 -8.62 4.01 4.90
CA ALA A 333 -7.32 4.41 4.39
C ALA A 333 -7.46 5.19 3.07
N LEU A 334 -8.25 4.67 2.12
CA LEU A 334 -8.48 5.36 0.85
C LEU A 334 -9.22 6.67 1.06
N SER A 335 -10.23 6.73 1.93
CA SER A 335 -10.96 7.96 2.27
C SER A 335 -10.02 9.04 2.82
N LEU A 336 -9.11 8.67 3.72
CA LEU A 336 -8.11 9.56 4.31
C LEU A 336 -7.13 10.06 3.25
N LEU A 337 -6.62 9.17 2.41
CA LEU A 337 -5.69 9.52 1.34
C LEU A 337 -6.30 10.47 0.32
N VAL A 338 -7.51 10.20 -0.20
CA VAL A 338 -8.15 11.10 -1.16
C VAL A 338 -8.55 12.44 -0.54
N ASN A 339 -8.77 12.48 0.79
CA ASN A 339 -8.96 13.73 1.51
C ASN A 339 -7.66 14.50 1.78
N ASN A 340 -6.49 13.87 1.67
CA ASN A 340 -5.19 14.46 1.96
C ASN A 340 -4.21 14.26 0.79
N ALA A 341 -4.32 15.11 -0.23
CA ALA A 341 -3.59 14.98 -1.50
C ALA A 341 -2.07 14.94 -1.33
N GLU A 342 -1.50 15.69 -0.38
CA GLU A 342 -0.07 15.69 -0.10
C GLU A 342 0.42 14.33 0.44
N VAL A 343 -0.34 13.73 1.37
CA VAL A 343 -0.04 12.40 1.92
C VAL A 343 -0.17 11.34 0.84
N LEU A 344 -1.22 11.44 0.01
CA LEU A 344 -1.41 10.58 -1.16
C LEU A 344 -0.25 10.68 -2.14
N GLN A 345 0.27 11.87 -2.40
CA GLN A 345 1.43 12.05 -3.28
C GLN A 345 2.68 11.42 -2.68
N LYS A 346 2.97 11.67 -1.39
CA LYS A 346 4.14 11.10 -0.69
C LYS A 346 4.17 9.58 -0.71
N VAL A 347 3.03 8.91 -0.45
CA VAL A 347 2.97 7.44 -0.50
C VAL A 347 3.18 6.91 -1.92
N ARG A 348 2.70 7.63 -2.94
CA ARG A 348 2.92 7.28 -4.35
C ARG A 348 4.39 7.46 -4.74
N ASP A 349 5.01 8.58 -4.37
CA ASP A 349 6.42 8.86 -4.63
C ASP A 349 7.32 7.79 -3.98
N GLU A 350 6.98 7.36 -2.76
CA GLU A 350 7.66 6.25 -2.09
C GLU A 350 7.54 4.95 -2.88
N ILE A 351 6.31 4.56 -3.28
CA ILE A 351 6.08 3.34 -4.04
C ILE A 351 6.84 3.37 -5.37
N ASP A 352 6.78 4.49 -6.10
CA ASP A 352 7.46 4.64 -7.39
C ASP A 352 8.97 4.60 -7.26
N THR A 353 9.52 5.23 -6.22
CA THR A 353 10.97 5.22 -5.95
C THR A 353 11.49 3.83 -5.61
N GLN A 354 10.74 3.07 -4.81
CA GLN A 354 11.20 1.79 -4.25
C GLN A 354 10.90 0.59 -5.16
N VAL A 355 9.81 0.66 -5.94
CA VAL A 355 9.35 -0.44 -6.79
C VAL A 355 9.61 -0.15 -8.28
N GLY A 356 9.55 1.12 -8.70
CA GLY A 356 9.62 1.53 -10.10
C GLY A 356 8.33 1.25 -10.87
N SER A 357 8.38 1.40 -12.18
CA SER A 357 7.23 1.25 -13.08
C SER A 357 7.21 -0.05 -13.89
N GLU A 358 8.27 -0.84 -13.81
CA GLU A 358 8.47 -2.03 -14.65
C GLU A 358 7.69 -3.27 -14.14
N ARG A 359 7.26 -3.24 -12.87
CA ARG A 359 6.52 -4.33 -12.22
C ARG A 359 5.58 -3.81 -11.14
N GLU A 360 4.60 -4.63 -10.76
CA GLU A 360 3.71 -4.33 -9.64
C GLU A 360 4.40 -4.58 -8.27
N PRO A 361 3.99 -3.89 -7.19
CA PRO A 361 4.45 -4.14 -5.83
C PRO A 361 4.12 -5.55 -5.34
N ASN A 362 5.06 -6.16 -4.62
CA ASN A 362 4.90 -7.48 -3.99
C ASN A 362 5.03 -7.36 -2.46
N GLU A 363 4.61 -8.37 -1.69
CA GLU A 363 4.68 -8.28 -0.21
C GLU A 363 6.12 -8.09 0.32
N SER A 364 7.13 -8.60 -0.38
CA SER A 364 8.54 -8.39 -0.01
C SER A 364 8.99 -6.93 -0.12
N ASP A 365 8.31 -6.12 -0.95
CA ASP A 365 8.58 -4.69 -1.08
C ASP A 365 8.00 -3.89 0.07
N LEU A 366 6.98 -4.39 0.78
CA LEU A 366 6.29 -3.64 1.84
C LEU A 366 7.25 -3.19 2.94
N LYS A 367 8.30 -3.97 3.23
CA LYS A 367 9.37 -3.61 4.19
C LYS A 367 10.14 -2.36 3.79
N LYS A 368 10.16 -2.00 2.50
CA LYS A 368 10.80 -0.81 1.93
C LYS A 368 9.85 0.38 1.80
N LEU A 369 8.58 0.25 2.21
CA LEU A 369 7.55 1.27 2.12
C LEU A 369 7.13 1.79 3.52
N PRO A 370 8.05 2.39 4.30
CA PRO A 370 7.75 2.84 5.66
C PRO A 370 6.66 3.92 5.73
N TYR A 371 6.53 4.80 4.73
CA TYR A 371 5.48 5.82 4.66
C TYR A 371 4.11 5.18 4.41
N LEU A 372 4.00 4.19 3.52
CA LEU A 372 2.77 3.38 3.38
C LEU A 372 2.41 2.68 4.69
N GLN A 373 3.38 2.09 5.39
CA GLN A 373 3.14 1.47 6.69
C GLN A 373 2.64 2.51 7.71
N ALA A 374 3.21 3.71 7.71
CA ALA A 374 2.79 4.83 8.56
C ALA A 374 1.37 5.30 8.24
N VAL A 375 0.98 5.36 6.96
CA VAL A 375 -0.39 5.65 6.50
C VAL A 375 -1.38 4.62 7.07
N VAL A 376 -1.06 3.34 6.99
CA VAL A 376 -1.90 2.27 7.55
C VAL A 376 -1.97 2.36 9.08
N LYS A 377 -0.85 2.66 9.76
CA LYS A 377 -0.85 2.86 11.21
C LYS A 377 -1.71 4.04 11.63
N GLU A 378 -1.61 5.18 10.95
CA GLU A 378 -2.42 6.36 11.24
C GLU A 378 -3.89 6.15 10.91
N THR A 379 -4.19 5.37 9.87
CA THR A 379 -5.57 4.93 9.58
C THR A 379 -6.14 4.13 10.74
N LEU A 380 -5.41 3.13 11.24
CA LEU A 380 -5.84 2.31 12.37
C LEU A 380 -5.87 3.07 13.70
N ARG A 381 -5.08 4.14 13.84
CA ARG A 381 -5.12 5.04 15.00
C ARG A 381 -6.44 5.79 15.05
N LEU A 382 -6.82 6.39 13.91
CA LEU A 382 -8.05 7.18 13.79
C LEU A 382 -9.29 6.29 13.67
N TYR A 383 -9.28 5.30 12.79
CA TYR A 383 -10.45 4.46 12.50
C TYR A 383 -10.14 2.98 12.78
N PRO A 384 -9.88 2.60 14.03
CA PRO A 384 -9.70 1.20 14.39
C PRO A 384 -11.00 0.44 14.12
N PRO A 385 -10.98 -0.69 13.39
CA PRO A 385 -12.18 -1.48 13.15
C PRO A 385 -12.87 -1.93 14.44
N GLY A 386 -12.15 -2.14 15.54
CA GLY A 386 -12.72 -2.38 16.87
C GLY A 386 -12.63 -1.16 17.78
N PRO A 387 -13.46 -0.11 17.59
CA PRO A 387 -13.33 1.17 18.31
C PRO A 387 -13.63 1.07 19.81
N LEU A 388 -14.53 0.15 20.16
CA LEU A 388 -14.77 -0.33 21.51
C LEU A 388 -14.36 -1.79 21.46
N THR A 389 -13.30 -2.21 22.17
CA THR A 389 -12.89 -3.62 22.19
C THR A 389 -14.12 -4.51 22.32
N MET A 390 -14.12 -5.67 21.64
CA MET A 390 -15.14 -6.69 21.85
C MET A 390 -15.40 -6.83 23.36
N PRO A 391 -16.65 -6.78 23.84
CA PRO A 391 -16.93 -6.75 25.27
C PRO A 391 -16.26 -7.91 26.01
N HIS A 392 -15.63 -7.60 27.14
CA HIS A 392 -15.07 -8.57 28.06
C HIS A 392 -16.05 -8.78 29.22
N GLU A 393 -15.98 -9.93 29.88
CA GLU A 393 -16.73 -10.20 31.12
C GLU A 393 -15.77 -10.75 32.16
N ALA A 394 -15.77 -10.15 33.35
CA ALA A 394 -14.87 -10.52 34.43
C ALA A 394 -15.23 -11.91 34.98
N THR A 395 -14.30 -12.85 34.97
CA THR A 395 -14.49 -14.21 35.52
C THR A 395 -14.23 -14.29 37.02
N GLU A 396 -13.53 -13.29 37.56
CA GLU A 396 -13.19 -13.14 38.98
C GLU A 396 -13.17 -11.65 39.34
N ASP A 397 -13.25 -11.35 40.64
CA ASP A 397 -13.10 -9.99 41.14
C ASP A 397 -11.70 -9.46 40.80
N TYR A 398 -11.61 -8.19 40.37
CA TYR A 398 -10.33 -7.56 40.03
C TYR A 398 -10.28 -6.10 40.50
N ASN A 399 -9.09 -5.51 40.48
CA ASN A 399 -8.90 -4.09 40.77
C ASN A 399 -8.40 -3.37 39.52
N ILE A 400 -8.85 -2.14 39.30
CA ILE A 400 -8.39 -1.27 38.20
C ILE A 400 -8.36 0.17 38.66
N GLY A 401 -7.23 0.86 38.50
CA GLY A 401 -7.10 2.27 38.87
C GLY A 401 -7.43 2.55 40.35
N GLY A 402 -7.16 1.59 41.24
CA GLY A 402 -7.50 1.68 42.67
C GLY A 402 -8.96 1.35 43.02
N PHE A 403 -9.79 1.03 42.02
CA PHE A 403 -11.19 0.64 42.22
C PHE A 403 -11.38 -0.87 42.16
N ARG A 404 -12.29 -1.39 42.97
CA ARG A 404 -12.68 -2.80 42.94
C ARG A 404 -13.83 -3.04 41.98
N VAL A 405 -13.72 -4.09 41.18
CA VAL A 405 -14.75 -4.51 40.21
C VAL A 405 -15.11 -5.98 40.45
N PRO A 406 -16.40 -6.30 40.69
CA PRO A 406 -16.81 -7.67 40.95
C PRO A 406 -16.90 -8.54 39.69
N ALA A 407 -16.77 -9.85 39.86
CA ALA A 407 -17.01 -10.85 38.82
C ALA A 407 -18.39 -10.69 38.18
N GLY A 408 -18.49 -11.00 36.89
CA GLY A 408 -19.69 -10.80 36.07
C GLY A 408 -19.87 -9.37 35.54
N THR A 409 -19.03 -8.42 35.96
CA THR A 409 -19.01 -7.07 35.38
C THR A 409 -18.41 -7.10 33.99
N ARG A 410 -19.05 -6.43 33.03
CA ARG A 410 -18.54 -6.31 31.66
C ARG A 410 -17.46 -5.23 31.60
N LEU A 411 -16.51 -5.36 30.68
CA LEU A 411 -15.50 -4.35 30.39
C LEU A 411 -15.56 -3.96 28.91
N SER A 412 -15.52 -2.67 28.63
CA SER A 412 -15.35 -2.10 27.29
C SER A 412 -14.21 -1.09 27.31
N VAL A 413 -13.17 -1.33 26.52
CA VAL A 413 -12.08 -0.37 26.34
C VAL A 413 -12.37 0.45 25.09
N ASN A 414 -12.45 1.77 25.25
CA ASN A 414 -12.69 2.72 24.17
C ASN A 414 -11.37 3.06 23.47
N ILE A 415 -10.95 2.18 22.56
CA ILE A 415 -9.74 2.35 21.73
C ILE A 415 -9.83 3.65 20.91
N TRP A 416 -11.01 4.00 20.40
CA TRP A 416 -11.19 5.22 19.60
C TRP A 416 -10.81 6.49 20.38
N LYS A 417 -11.21 6.58 21.65
CA LYS A 417 -10.87 7.70 22.54
C LYS A 417 -9.43 7.62 23.02
N LEU A 418 -8.98 6.43 23.43
CA LEU A 418 -7.62 6.17 23.90
C LEU A 418 -6.57 6.56 22.87
N GLN A 419 -6.76 6.18 21.60
CA GLN A 419 -5.82 6.48 20.51
C GLN A 419 -5.90 7.95 20.02
N ARG A 420 -6.71 8.77 20.69
CA ARG A 420 -6.86 10.22 20.48
C ARG A 420 -6.55 11.02 21.74
N ASP A 421 -5.86 10.42 22.70
CA ASP A 421 -5.43 11.12 23.91
C ASP A 421 -4.43 12.24 23.55
N PRO A 422 -4.76 13.52 23.77
CA PRO A 422 -3.88 14.63 23.45
C PRO A 422 -2.60 14.67 24.31
N SER A 423 -2.56 13.93 25.43
CA SER A 423 -1.33 13.79 26.23
C SER A 423 -0.29 12.87 25.57
N VAL A 424 -0.70 12.04 24.61
CA VAL A 424 0.17 11.14 23.85
C VAL A 424 0.33 11.60 22.41
N TRP A 425 -0.77 12.02 21.78
CA TRP A 425 -0.82 12.34 20.36
C TRP A 425 -1.01 13.83 20.13
N GLU A 426 0.01 14.50 19.60
CA GLU A 426 -0.10 15.88 19.11
C GLU A 426 -1.12 15.97 17.97
N GLU A 427 -2.02 16.95 18.00
CA GLU A 427 -3.14 17.12 17.07
C GLU A 427 -3.86 15.77 16.82
N PRO A 428 -4.49 15.18 17.85
CA PRO A 428 -4.90 13.78 17.85
C PRO A 428 -5.98 13.45 16.82
N THR A 429 -6.71 14.45 16.32
CA THR A 429 -7.75 14.28 15.30
C THR A 429 -7.25 14.44 13.86
N GLU A 430 -6.04 14.98 13.68
CA GLU A 430 -5.43 15.17 12.36
C GLU A 430 -4.87 13.85 11.81
N PHE A 431 -5.00 13.66 10.49
CA PHE A 431 -4.38 12.53 9.79
C PHE A 431 -2.94 12.89 9.41
N ARG A 432 -1.99 12.46 10.25
CA ARG A 432 -0.57 12.83 10.11
C ARG A 432 0.35 11.60 10.19
N PRO A 433 0.52 10.82 9.11
CA PRO A 433 1.35 9.61 9.11
C PRO A 433 2.79 9.83 9.58
N GLU A 434 3.34 11.02 9.38
CA GLU A 434 4.72 11.40 9.75
C GLU A 434 5.05 11.13 11.22
N ARG A 435 4.06 11.10 12.11
CA ARG A 435 4.27 10.77 13.53
C ARG A 435 4.85 9.36 13.72
N PHE A 436 4.47 8.41 12.87
CA PHE A 436 4.99 7.04 12.90
C PHE A 436 6.35 6.88 12.22
N LEU A 437 6.93 7.97 11.72
CA LEU A 437 8.30 8.03 11.21
C LEU A 437 9.22 8.85 12.11
N THR A 438 8.65 9.56 13.10
CA THR A 438 9.35 10.51 13.94
C THR A 438 9.08 10.22 15.42
N THR A 439 8.14 10.92 16.05
CA THR A 439 7.89 10.88 17.50
C THR A 439 7.39 9.53 18.02
N HIS A 440 6.81 8.71 17.13
CA HIS A 440 6.21 7.40 17.45
C HIS A 440 6.73 6.30 16.52
N ALA A 441 7.99 6.40 16.06
CA ALA A 441 8.59 5.44 15.12
C ALA A 441 8.57 3.98 15.64
N ASP A 442 8.87 3.79 16.93
CA ASP A 442 8.92 2.47 17.57
C ASP A 442 7.55 1.89 17.93
N VAL A 443 6.48 2.67 17.78
CA VAL A 443 5.12 2.23 18.11
C VAL A 443 4.60 1.28 17.04
N ASP A 444 4.18 0.09 17.47
CA ASP A 444 3.62 -0.94 16.61
C ASP A 444 2.31 -1.54 17.15
N GLY A 445 1.62 -2.30 16.30
CA GLY A 445 0.38 -2.98 16.64
C GLY A 445 0.55 -4.31 17.37
N SER A 446 1.69 -4.55 18.02
CA SER A 446 2.00 -5.82 18.72
C SER A 446 1.21 -6.04 20.01
N GLY A 447 0.45 -5.03 20.45
CA GLY A 447 -0.32 -5.08 21.70
C GLY A 447 0.52 -4.76 22.95
N GLN A 448 1.79 -4.38 22.78
CA GLN A 448 2.67 -3.96 23.88
C GLN A 448 2.73 -2.44 24.06
N HIS A 449 2.44 -1.69 23.00
CA HIS A 449 2.35 -0.22 23.01
C HIS A 449 0.92 0.21 23.34
N PHE A 450 0.58 0.30 24.63
CA PHE A 450 -0.82 0.47 25.07
C PHE A 450 -1.50 1.76 24.60
N GLN A 451 -0.74 2.77 24.17
CA GLN A 451 -1.26 3.97 23.50
C GLN A 451 -1.76 3.73 22.06
N TYR A 452 -1.45 2.57 21.47
CA TYR A 452 -1.79 2.16 20.11
C TYR A 452 -2.07 0.65 20.07
N ILE A 453 -3.34 0.29 20.24
CA ILE A 453 -3.79 -1.11 20.34
C ILE A 453 -4.95 -1.42 19.37
N PRO A 454 -4.81 -1.15 18.06
CA PRO A 454 -5.90 -1.33 17.09
C PRO A 454 -6.38 -2.79 16.97
N PHE A 455 -5.54 -3.74 17.38
CA PHE A 455 -5.82 -5.17 17.40
C PHE A 455 -6.16 -5.71 18.81
N GLY A 456 -6.33 -4.82 19.79
CA GLY A 456 -6.45 -5.15 21.21
C GLY A 456 -5.11 -5.59 21.83
N SER A 457 -5.18 -6.20 23.01
CA SER A 457 -4.02 -6.76 23.73
C SER A 457 -4.45 -7.96 24.59
N GLY A 458 -3.49 -8.61 25.24
CA GLY A 458 -3.71 -9.76 26.14
C GLY A 458 -4.17 -11.04 25.43
N ARG A 459 -4.78 -11.96 26.19
CA ARG A 459 -5.21 -13.29 25.71
C ARG A 459 -6.20 -13.24 24.56
N ARG A 460 -7.01 -12.17 24.51
CA ARG A 460 -8.06 -11.99 23.50
C ARG A 460 -7.66 -11.07 22.36
N MET A 461 -6.38 -10.68 22.27
CA MET A 461 -5.83 -9.95 21.15
C MET A 461 -6.16 -10.63 19.81
N CYS A 462 -6.37 -9.84 18.75
CA CYS A 462 -6.66 -10.34 17.42
C CYS A 462 -5.52 -11.27 16.95
N PRO A 463 -5.79 -12.54 16.61
CA PRO A 463 -4.78 -13.43 16.07
C PRO A 463 -4.44 -13.13 14.59
N GLY A 464 -5.31 -12.41 13.88
CA GLY A 464 -5.17 -12.11 12.45
C GLY A 464 -4.50 -10.78 12.12
N GLY A 465 -3.96 -10.04 13.10
CA GLY A 465 -3.38 -8.71 12.88
C GLY A 465 -2.25 -8.70 11.84
N LEU A 466 -1.37 -9.70 11.87
CA LEU A 466 -0.29 -9.83 10.89
C LEU A 466 -0.82 -10.02 9.46
N LEU A 467 -1.79 -10.93 9.29
CA LEU A 467 -2.42 -11.21 7.99
C LEU A 467 -3.14 -9.96 7.47
N ALA A 468 -3.90 -9.27 8.32
CA ALA A 468 -4.63 -8.06 7.95
C ALA A 468 -3.68 -6.97 7.45
N LEU A 469 -2.54 -6.75 8.13
CA LEU A 469 -1.55 -5.76 7.69
C LEU A 469 -0.96 -6.09 6.32
N GLN A 470 -0.64 -7.36 6.04
CA GLN A 470 -0.15 -7.77 4.72
C GLN A 470 -1.17 -7.48 3.62
N VAL A 471 -2.44 -7.87 3.84
CA VAL A 471 -3.52 -7.65 2.86
C VAL A 471 -3.76 -6.15 2.63
N VAL A 472 -3.94 -5.37 3.71
CA VAL A 472 -4.21 -3.93 3.62
C VAL A 472 -3.08 -3.21 2.88
N GLN A 473 -1.83 -3.46 3.25
CA GLN A 473 -0.68 -2.79 2.66
C GLN A 473 -0.47 -3.19 1.20
N LEU A 474 -0.57 -4.49 0.86
CA LEU A 474 -0.41 -4.95 -0.51
C LEU A 474 -1.50 -4.40 -1.42
N THR A 475 -2.76 -4.45 -0.99
CA THR A 475 -3.90 -3.93 -1.77
C THR A 475 -3.76 -2.42 -1.99
N LEU A 476 -3.40 -1.64 -0.96
CA LEU A 476 -3.15 -0.21 -1.14
C LEU A 476 -1.96 0.07 -2.04
N ALA A 477 -0.83 -0.63 -1.85
CA ALA A 477 0.36 -0.44 -2.68
C ALA A 477 0.06 -0.65 -4.16
N ARG A 478 -0.62 -1.75 -4.52
CA ARG A 478 -0.97 -2.06 -5.92
C ARG A 478 -2.03 -1.11 -6.48
N LEU A 479 -3.02 -0.71 -5.68
CA LEU A 479 -4.02 0.26 -6.09
C LEU A 479 -3.39 1.62 -6.41
N LEU A 480 -2.53 2.13 -5.51
CA LEU A 480 -1.90 3.45 -5.64
C LEU A 480 -0.78 3.47 -6.68
N HIS A 481 -0.15 2.32 -6.95
CA HIS A 481 0.83 2.16 -8.01
C HIS A 481 0.16 2.15 -9.40
N GLY A 482 -0.91 1.37 -9.55
CA GLY A 482 -1.56 1.12 -10.83
C GLY A 482 -2.57 2.18 -11.28
N PHE A 483 -3.01 3.05 -10.37
CA PHE A 483 -4.06 4.02 -10.66
C PHE A 483 -3.81 5.40 -10.07
N GLU A 484 -4.31 6.41 -10.77
CA GLU A 484 -4.48 7.74 -10.20
C GLU A 484 -5.86 7.83 -9.55
N VAL A 485 -5.90 7.83 -8.21
CA VAL A 485 -7.15 7.89 -7.44
C VAL A 485 -7.47 9.34 -7.06
N ARG A 486 -8.70 9.78 -7.33
CA ARG A 486 -9.21 11.11 -6.95
C ARG A 486 -10.60 11.02 -6.33
N ARG A 487 -10.99 12.09 -5.63
CA ARG A 487 -12.34 12.25 -5.08
C ARG A 487 -13.40 12.23 -6.18
N ALA A 488 -14.63 11.82 -5.82
CA ALA A 488 -15.77 11.84 -6.74
C ALA A 488 -16.26 13.26 -7.09
N SER A 489 -16.03 14.23 -6.21
CA SER A 489 -16.39 15.63 -6.37
C SER A 489 -15.28 16.51 -5.78
N GLU A 490 -15.40 17.83 -5.95
CA GLU A 490 -14.52 18.79 -5.26
C GLU A 490 -14.71 18.76 -3.73
N GLU A 491 -15.90 18.35 -3.28
CA GLU A 491 -16.21 18.19 -1.87
C GLU A 491 -15.35 17.07 -1.24
N PRO A 492 -14.87 17.25 0.00
CA PRO A 492 -14.22 16.18 0.74
C PRO A 492 -15.15 14.97 0.89
N VAL A 493 -14.55 13.78 0.86
CA VAL A 493 -15.26 12.54 1.20
C VAL A 493 -15.80 12.66 2.63
N ASP A 494 -17.07 12.31 2.84
CA ASP A 494 -17.69 12.27 4.15
C ASP A 494 -16.95 11.30 5.08
N MET A 495 -16.48 11.80 6.23
CA MET A 495 -15.73 11.02 7.22
C MET A 495 -16.58 10.58 8.42
N SER A 496 -17.91 10.67 8.31
CA SER A 496 -18.83 10.23 9.36
C SER A 496 -18.81 8.70 9.55
N GLU A 497 -18.83 8.28 10.81
CA GLU A 497 -18.82 6.87 11.17
C GLU A 497 -20.24 6.30 11.20
N GLY A 498 -20.41 5.12 10.61
CA GLY A 498 -21.67 4.38 10.55
C GLY A 498 -21.91 3.51 11.78
N LEU A 499 -23.08 2.90 11.82
CA LEU A 499 -23.45 1.93 12.86
C LEU A 499 -22.94 0.54 12.49
N GLY A 500 -22.25 -0.12 13.40
CA GLY A 500 -21.75 -1.48 13.22
C GLY A 500 -20.62 -1.80 14.19
N LEU A 501 -20.31 -3.10 14.32
CA LEU A 501 -19.24 -3.56 15.21
C LEU A 501 -17.84 -3.13 14.72
N SER A 502 -17.67 -3.05 13.41
CA SER A 502 -16.38 -2.90 12.69
C SER A 502 -16.06 -1.46 12.25
N LEU A 503 -16.75 -0.46 12.83
CA LEU A 503 -16.66 0.97 12.47
C LEU A 503 -16.77 1.22 10.95
N PRO A 504 -17.88 0.84 10.29
CA PRO A 504 -18.07 1.16 8.88
C PRO A 504 -18.21 2.67 8.67
N LYS A 505 -18.06 3.13 7.42
CA LYS A 505 -18.45 4.51 7.06
C LYS A 505 -19.98 4.64 7.09
N ALA A 506 -20.50 5.83 7.42
CA ALA A 506 -21.95 6.06 7.35
C ALA A 506 -22.44 6.16 5.90
N ARG A 507 -21.58 6.62 4.98
CA ARG A 507 -21.84 6.69 3.54
C ARG A 507 -20.79 5.91 2.76
N PRO A 508 -21.19 5.22 1.66
CA PRO A 508 -20.25 4.52 0.78
C PRO A 508 -19.14 5.43 0.25
N LEU A 509 -17.97 4.85 -0.03
CA LEU A 509 -16.86 5.57 -0.65
C LEU A 509 -17.03 5.59 -2.16
N GLU A 510 -17.67 6.64 -2.67
CA GLU A 510 -17.73 6.91 -4.10
C GLU A 510 -16.41 7.54 -4.59
N SER A 511 -15.86 7.03 -5.69
CA SER A 511 -14.73 7.64 -6.40
C SER A 511 -15.03 7.75 -7.90
N ARG A 512 -14.64 8.87 -8.55
CA ARG A 512 -14.99 9.14 -9.97
C ARG A 512 -13.89 8.86 -10.98
N GLN A 513 -12.63 8.76 -10.55
CA GLN A 513 -11.53 8.67 -11.51
C GLN A 513 -10.46 7.71 -11.01
N PHE A 514 -10.38 6.57 -11.69
CA PHE A 514 -9.22 5.70 -11.77
C PHE A 514 -8.72 5.82 -13.20
N ASN A 515 -7.86 6.81 -13.49
CA ASN A 515 -7.12 6.72 -14.74
C ASN A 515 -6.15 5.55 -14.56
N HIS A 516 -6.27 4.51 -15.38
CA HIS A 516 -5.24 3.49 -15.43
C HIS A 516 -3.92 4.21 -15.66
N ARG A 517 -2.98 4.01 -14.74
CA ARG A 517 -1.61 4.49 -14.90
C ARG A 517 -1.00 3.61 -15.99
N LYS A 518 -1.24 3.96 -17.26
CA LYS A 518 -0.35 3.57 -18.35
C LYS A 518 1.05 3.84 -17.80
N GLY A 519 1.86 2.77 -17.68
CA GLY A 519 3.09 2.76 -16.88
C GLY A 519 3.75 4.13 -16.87
N THR A 520 3.94 4.69 -15.68
CA THR A 520 4.39 6.07 -15.45
C THR A 520 5.36 6.58 -16.50
N SER A 521 4.83 7.32 -17.46
CA SER A 521 5.52 8.44 -18.08
C SER A 521 4.90 9.77 -17.63
N GLY A 522 4.15 9.76 -16.52
CA GLY A 522 3.38 10.89 -16.01
C GLY A 522 4.16 11.84 -15.12
N SER A 523 5.43 12.11 -15.45
CA SER A 523 5.89 13.49 -15.29
C SER A 523 5.08 14.34 -16.28
N PRO A 524 4.70 15.59 -15.98
CA PRO A 524 4.14 16.46 -17.01
C PRO A 524 5.04 16.37 -18.24
N GLU A 525 4.49 15.96 -19.38
CA GLU A 525 5.32 15.82 -20.58
C GLU A 525 5.95 17.19 -20.86
N PRO A 526 7.27 17.23 -21.15
CA PRO A 526 7.90 18.48 -21.47
C PRO A 526 7.15 19.15 -22.61
N PRO A 527 6.84 20.46 -22.50
CA PRO A 527 6.09 21.18 -23.52
C PRO A 527 6.68 20.90 -24.90
N THR A 528 5.84 20.56 -25.87
CA THR A 528 6.31 20.29 -27.24
C THR A 528 6.42 21.61 -27.99
N ALA A 529 7.54 21.84 -28.68
CA ALA A 529 7.71 23.00 -29.54
C ALA A 529 6.56 23.07 -30.57
N GLY A 530 6.10 24.29 -30.88
CA GLY A 530 5.01 24.51 -31.83
C GLY A 530 5.44 24.30 -33.28
N GLY A 531 4.50 23.92 -34.15
CA GLY A 531 4.73 23.83 -35.61
C GLY A 531 5.13 22.44 -36.13
N ARG A 532 4.89 21.37 -35.38
CA ARG A 532 5.18 19.98 -35.79
C ARG A 532 4.50 19.62 -37.12
N ARG A 533 5.27 19.09 -38.08
CA ARG A 533 4.78 18.50 -39.33
C ARG A 533 4.63 16.97 -39.23
N PRO A 534 3.69 16.32 -39.96
CA PRO A 534 3.38 14.89 -39.80
C PRO A 534 4.52 13.90 -40.07
N ILE A 535 5.55 14.28 -40.85
CA ILE A 535 6.66 13.39 -41.25
C ILE A 535 8.01 14.02 -40.92
N THR A 536 8.21 15.29 -41.25
CA THR A 536 9.47 16.00 -41.00
C THR A 536 9.59 16.54 -39.58
N GLY A 537 8.54 16.44 -38.76
CA GLY A 537 8.53 16.98 -37.40
C GLY A 537 8.92 18.47 -37.40
N HIS A 538 9.98 18.79 -36.68
CA HIS A 538 10.58 20.12 -36.52
C HIS A 538 11.80 20.36 -37.43
N LEU A 539 12.11 19.48 -38.38
CA LEU A 539 13.28 19.64 -39.27
C LEU A 539 13.31 20.99 -40.01
N HIS A 540 12.13 21.56 -40.28
CA HIS A 540 11.99 22.88 -40.89
C HIS A 540 12.56 24.05 -40.05
N LEU A 541 12.72 23.87 -38.73
CA LEU A 541 13.37 24.85 -37.86
C LEU A 541 14.88 24.89 -38.09
N PHE A 542 15.47 23.76 -38.49
CA PHE A 542 16.91 23.60 -38.73
C PHE A 542 17.33 24.06 -40.13
N TRP A 543 16.38 24.39 -41.02
CA TRP A 543 16.64 24.94 -42.36
C TRP A 543 16.86 26.45 -42.39
N ARG A 544 16.67 27.13 -41.25
CA ARG A 544 17.04 28.54 -41.10
C ARG A 544 18.54 28.59 -40.81
N ALA A 545 19.27 29.51 -41.46
CA ALA A 545 20.73 29.66 -41.40
C ALA A 545 21.27 30.12 -40.01
N GLN A 546 20.90 29.42 -38.94
CA GLN A 546 21.39 29.63 -37.58
C GLN A 546 21.96 28.31 -37.04
N PRO A 547 23.07 28.35 -36.27
CA PRO A 547 23.62 27.15 -35.65
C PRO A 547 22.60 26.44 -34.76
N VAL A 548 22.51 25.11 -34.86
CA VAL A 548 21.56 24.27 -34.11
C VAL A 548 21.54 24.57 -32.62
N MET A 549 22.71 24.77 -32.01
CA MET A 549 22.82 25.06 -30.57
C MET A 549 22.17 26.38 -30.18
N ARG A 550 22.20 27.41 -31.05
CA ARG A 550 21.51 28.68 -30.79
C ARG A 550 20.00 28.52 -30.90
N LEU A 551 19.54 27.81 -31.92
CA LEU A 551 18.11 27.48 -32.08
C LEU A 551 17.55 26.75 -30.85
N LEU A 552 18.29 25.79 -30.30
CA LEU A 552 17.87 25.07 -29.09
C LEU A 552 17.85 25.98 -27.85
N GLY A 553 18.77 26.94 -27.75
CA GLY A 553 18.76 27.99 -26.73
C GLY A 553 17.52 28.89 -26.82
N ASP A 554 17.23 29.42 -28.02
CA ASP A 554 16.05 30.26 -28.26
C ASP A 554 14.73 29.52 -27.97
N LEU A 555 14.68 28.21 -28.24
CA LEU A 555 13.55 27.35 -27.89
C LEU A 555 13.46 27.10 -26.39
N ALA A 556 14.59 26.97 -25.68
CA ALA A 556 14.61 26.84 -24.22
C ALA A 556 14.08 28.11 -23.53
N ASP A 557 14.46 29.29 -24.02
CA ASP A 557 13.94 30.57 -23.51
C ASP A 557 12.42 30.68 -23.68
N LYS A 558 11.87 30.04 -24.72
CA LYS A 558 10.43 30.08 -25.04
C LYS A 558 9.60 28.99 -24.34
N TYR A 559 10.12 27.78 -24.23
CA TYR A 559 9.39 26.60 -23.76
C TYR A 559 9.84 26.12 -22.37
N GLY A 560 10.85 26.77 -21.78
CA GLY A 560 11.41 26.41 -20.49
C GLY A 560 12.61 25.46 -20.59
N PRO A 561 13.23 25.13 -19.45
CA PRO A 561 14.49 24.39 -19.39
C PRO A 561 14.40 22.92 -19.85
N VAL A 562 13.19 22.36 -19.97
CA VAL A 562 12.95 21.02 -20.54
C VAL A 562 11.77 21.12 -21.50
N PHE A 563 11.99 20.70 -22.74
CA PHE A 563 10.95 20.70 -23.77
C PHE A 563 11.18 19.57 -24.77
N THR A 564 10.15 19.26 -25.55
CA THR A 564 10.19 18.19 -26.55
C THR A 564 10.23 18.77 -27.97
N ILE A 565 11.10 18.23 -28.81
CA ILE A 565 11.09 18.43 -30.26
C ILE A 565 10.95 17.08 -30.97
N TRP A 566 10.72 17.14 -32.29
CA TRP A 566 10.62 15.97 -33.15
C TRP A 566 11.60 16.13 -34.29
N VAL A 567 12.61 15.31 -34.35
CA VAL A 567 13.60 15.30 -35.43
C VAL A 567 13.18 14.20 -36.41
N GLY A 568 12.43 14.61 -37.45
CA GLY A 568 11.70 13.67 -38.31
C GLY A 568 10.64 12.89 -37.52
N ILE A 569 10.77 11.56 -37.46
CA ILE A 569 9.87 10.69 -36.69
C ILE A 569 10.34 10.45 -35.26
N HIS A 570 11.54 10.89 -34.89
CA HIS A 570 12.11 10.66 -33.57
C HIS A 570 11.72 11.77 -32.59
N ARG A 571 11.15 11.38 -31.46
CA ARG A 571 10.90 12.29 -30.32
C ARG A 571 12.22 12.54 -29.59
N THR A 572 12.55 13.81 -29.38
CA THR A 572 13.80 14.22 -28.71
C THR A 572 13.46 15.18 -27.58
N VAL A 573 13.94 14.87 -26.38
CA VAL A 573 13.85 15.75 -25.22
C VAL A 573 15.10 16.62 -25.16
N VAL A 574 14.91 17.93 -25.00
CA VAL A 574 15.99 18.90 -24.86
C VAL A 574 16.01 19.37 -23.41
N VAL A 575 17.18 19.29 -22.78
CA VAL A 575 17.42 19.72 -21.39
C VAL A 575 18.48 20.81 -21.41
N SER A 576 18.12 21.99 -20.91
CA SER A 576 18.97 23.21 -20.94
C SER A 576 19.27 23.76 -19.54
N ASN A 577 19.03 22.97 -18.49
CA ASN A 577 19.30 23.33 -17.10
C ASN A 577 20.31 22.34 -16.47
N TRP A 578 21.24 22.86 -15.65
CA TRP A 578 22.35 22.05 -15.14
C TRP A 578 21.92 21.06 -14.03
N GLU A 579 20.96 21.42 -13.17
CA GLU A 579 20.41 20.52 -12.16
C GLU A 579 19.74 19.30 -12.82
N LEU A 580 18.97 19.55 -13.88
CA LEU A 580 18.27 18.51 -14.65
C LEU A 580 19.25 17.68 -15.49
N ALA A 581 20.26 18.32 -16.08
CA ALA A 581 21.33 17.58 -16.76
C ALA A 581 22.09 16.67 -15.77
N LYS A 582 22.36 17.14 -14.54
CA LYS A 582 22.94 16.31 -13.48
C LYS A 582 22.05 15.13 -13.17
N GLU A 583 20.74 15.34 -12.97
CA GLU A 583 19.79 14.26 -12.75
C GLU A 583 19.80 13.22 -13.88
N CYS A 584 19.78 13.67 -15.15
CA CYS A 584 19.88 12.78 -16.31
C CYS A 584 21.13 11.89 -16.28
N PHE A 585 22.29 12.44 -15.90
CA PHE A 585 23.56 11.71 -15.94
C PHE A 585 23.94 11.01 -14.63
N THR A 586 23.20 11.22 -13.53
CA THR A 586 23.46 10.53 -12.25
C THR A 586 22.34 9.60 -11.80
N VAL A 587 21.08 9.98 -11.98
CA VAL A 587 19.91 9.19 -11.54
C VAL A 587 19.44 8.29 -12.68
N HIS A 588 19.39 8.83 -13.89
CA HIS A 588 18.87 8.14 -15.09
C HIS A 588 19.98 7.66 -16.04
N ASP A 589 21.21 7.51 -15.53
CA ASP A 589 22.42 7.28 -16.32
C ASP A 589 22.32 6.03 -17.21
N ARG A 590 21.78 4.93 -16.67
CA ARG A 590 21.61 3.65 -17.36
C ARG A 590 20.54 3.73 -18.45
N ALA A 591 19.46 4.47 -18.21
CA ALA A 591 18.39 4.66 -19.19
C ALA A 591 18.86 5.53 -20.38
N LEU A 592 19.75 6.49 -20.12
CA LEU A 592 20.30 7.43 -21.11
C LEU A 592 21.69 7.03 -21.65
N ALA A 593 22.19 5.85 -21.28
CA ALA A 593 23.50 5.36 -21.72
C ALA A 593 23.54 5.01 -23.22
N GLY A 594 22.39 4.75 -23.84
CA GLY A 594 22.28 4.44 -25.26
C GLY A 594 22.78 5.56 -26.16
N ARG A 595 23.24 5.19 -27.37
CA ARG A 595 23.57 6.12 -28.45
C ARG A 595 22.74 5.75 -29.68
N PRO A 596 22.10 6.71 -30.36
CA PRO A 596 21.38 6.42 -31.59
C PRO A 596 22.36 5.96 -32.68
N LYS A 597 21.93 5.04 -33.53
CA LYS A 597 22.67 4.71 -34.74
C LYS A 597 22.51 5.87 -35.72
N THR A 598 23.62 6.46 -36.13
CA THR A 598 23.64 7.56 -37.11
C THR A 598 24.28 7.07 -38.40
N THR A 599 23.96 7.72 -39.51
CA THR A 599 24.54 7.49 -40.83
C THR A 599 26.06 7.67 -40.75
N VAL A 600 26.51 8.71 -40.05
CA VAL A 600 27.94 8.92 -39.74
C VAL A 600 28.52 7.72 -38.99
N GLY A 601 27.86 7.22 -37.95
CA GLY A 601 28.33 6.06 -37.20
C GLY A 601 28.36 4.78 -38.03
N LYS A 602 27.36 4.59 -38.91
CA LYS A 602 27.28 3.44 -39.81
C LYS A 602 28.47 3.38 -40.77
N TYR A 603 28.79 4.50 -41.43
CA TYR A 603 29.77 4.52 -42.52
C TYR A 603 31.18 4.95 -42.10
N LEU A 604 31.34 5.82 -41.09
CA LEU A 604 32.65 6.33 -40.66
C LEU A 604 33.22 5.65 -39.43
N ALA A 605 32.42 4.80 -38.75
CA ALA A 605 32.81 4.19 -37.48
C ALA A 605 32.48 2.69 -37.44
N ASP A 606 32.71 1.99 -38.56
CA ASP A 606 32.56 0.54 -38.69
C ASP A 606 31.28 0.02 -38.02
N ASN A 607 30.14 0.46 -38.57
CA ASN A 607 28.81 0.15 -38.08
C ASN A 607 28.56 0.56 -36.60
N SER A 608 29.03 1.76 -36.24
CA SER A 608 28.95 2.34 -34.89
C SER A 608 29.72 1.53 -33.82
N SER A 609 30.86 0.95 -34.16
CA SER A 609 31.74 0.28 -33.19
C SER A 609 32.65 1.25 -32.44
N LEU A 610 32.87 2.47 -32.95
CA LEU A 610 33.68 3.48 -32.26
C LEU A 610 33.13 3.80 -30.85
N PHE A 611 33.98 3.69 -29.82
CA PHE A 611 33.61 3.85 -28.40
C PHE A 611 32.74 5.09 -28.09
N ALA A 612 33.00 6.23 -28.74
CA ALA A 612 32.25 7.47 -28.49
C ALA A 612 30.78 7.44 -28.92
N ILE A 613 30.43 6.60 -29.91
CA ILE A 613 29.10 6.53 -30.53
C ILE A 613 28.52 5.12 -30.56
N SER A 614 29.23 4.13 -30.02
CA SER A 614 28.75 2.76 -29.92
C SER A 614 27.54 2.67 -28.99
N PRO A 615 26.50 1.89 -29.36
CA PRO A 615 25.41 1.56 -28.46
C PRO A 615 25.93 0.96 -27.15
N TYR A 616 25.25 1.26 -26.05
CA TYR A 616 25.59 0.72 -24.74
C TYR A 616 25.42 -0.81 -24.74
N GLY A 617 26.46 -1.54 -24.33
CA GLY A 617 26.49 -3.00 -24.36
C GLY A 617 27.83 -3.56 -23.88
N PRO A 618 28.04 -4.89 -23.96
CA PRO A 618 29.32 -5.51 -23.60
C PRO A 618 30.52 -4.87 -24.31
N HIS A 619 30.44 -4.71 -25.64
CA HIS A 619 31.49 -4.09 -26.45
C HIS A 619 31.88 -2.68 -25.97
N TRP A 620 30.88 -1.83 -25.71
CA TRP A 620 31.13 -0.47 -25.21
C TRP A 620 31.76 -0.48 -23.81
N ARG A 621 31.29 -1.35 -22.90
CA ARG A 621 31.84 -1.47 -21.54
C ARG A 621 33.31 -1.91 -21.55
N ASP A 622 33.65 -2.88 -22.40
CA ASP A 622 35.03 -3.36 -22.53
C ASP A 622 35.93 -2.30 -23.16
N SER A 623 35.48 -1.66 -24.24
CA SER A 623 36.19 -0.55 -24.89
C SER A 623 36.41 0.62 -23.94
N ARG A 624 35.39 0.99 -23.15
CA ARG A 624 35.49 2.04 -22.12
C ARG A 624 36.52 1.68 -21.06
N LYS A 625 36.46 0.45 -20.56
CA LYS A 625 37.35 -0.05 -19.52
C LYS A 625 38.80 0.03 -19.97
N LEU A 626 39.09 -0.41 -21.20
CA LEU A 626 40.43 -0.33 -21.79
C LEU A 626 40.89 1.12 -21.98
N ALA A 627 40.05 1.98 -22.58
CA ALA A 627 40.39 3.38 -22.82
C ALA A 627 40.66 4.14 -21.51
N ILE A 628 39.82 3.94 -20.48
CA ILE A 628 40.01 4.55 -19.16
C ILE A 628 41.23 3.98 -18.46
N ALA A 629 41.42 2.66 -18.43
CA ALA A 629 42.54 2.06 -17.70
C ALA A 629 43.90 2.55 -18.22
N HIS A 630 44.07 2.69 -19.53
CA HIS A 630 45.39 2.91 -20.14
C HIS A 630 45.69 4.34 -20.56
N LEU A 631 44.71 5.13 -20.99
CA LEU A 631 44.96 6.46 -21.57
C LEU A 631 44.20 7.58 -20.85
N LEU A 632 42.95 7.35 -20.47
CA LEU A 632 42.05 8.40 -19.96
C LEU A 632 41.92 8.38 -18.41
N SER A 633 42.68 7.55 -17.70
CA SER A 633 42.80 7.61 -16.24
C SER A 633 43.76 8.72 -15.83
N PHE A 634 43.67 9.16 -14.56
CA PHE A 634 44.62 10.14 -14.01
C PHE A 634 46.08 9.70 -14.23
N HIS A 635 46.38 8.43 -13.94
CA HIS A 635 47.71 7.86 -14.15
C HIS A 635 48.12 7.79 -15.63
N GLY A 636 47.20 7.38 -16.52
CA GLY A 636 47.46 7.37 -17.96
C GLY A 636 47.74 8.77 -18.51
N VAL A 637 47.01 9.78 -18.05
CA VAL A 637 47.26 11.18 -18.40
C VAL A 637 48.61 11.63 -17.85
N GLU A 638 48.99 11.32 -16.62
CA GLU A 638 50.32 11.65 -16.09
C GLU A 638 51.47 11.00 -16.88
N LEU A 639 51.32 9.74 -17.30
CA LEU A 639 52.35 9.00 -18.05
C LEU A 639 52.79 9.74 -19.32
N PHE A 640 51.86 10.40 -20.01
CA PHE A 640 52.14 11.14 -21.24
C PHE A 640 52.42 12.64 -21.03
N GLN A 641 52.66 13.09 -19.79
CA GLN A 641 52.93 14.50 -19.49
C GLN A 641 54.14 15.03 -20.27
N SER A 642 55.22 14.26 -20.36
CA SER A 642 56.43 14.63 -21.09
C SER A 642 56.16 14.81 -22.58
N THR A 643 55.44 13.86 -23.20
CA THR A 643 55.01 13.94 -24.61
C THR A 643 54.18 15.19 -24.87
N ARG A 644 53.16 15.46 -24.05
CA ARG A 644 52.32 16.67 -24.22
C ARG A 644 53.11 17.96 -24.05
N THR A 645 54.03 17.99 -23.09
CA THR A 645 54.89 19.17 -22.85
C THR A 645 55.80 19.42 -24.05
N ALA A 646 56.40 18.36 -24.61
CA ALA A 646 57.24 18.45 -25.80
C ALA A 646 56.45 18.94 -27.02
N GLU A 647 55.25 18.41 -27.28
CA GLU A 647 54.43 18.83 -28.42
C GLU A 647 54.00 20.30 -28.33
N VAL A 648 53.64 20.77 -27.14
CA VAL A 648 53.32 22.19 -26.91
C VAL A 648 54.56 23.07 -27.17
N GLU A 649 55.73 22.67 -26.68
CA GLU A 649 56.97 23.42 -26.89
C GLU A 649 57.34 23.47 -28.39
N ILE A 650 57.21 22.35 -29.11
CA ILE A 650 57.42 22.30 -30.58
C ILE A 650 56.45 23.25 -31.29
N GLY A 651 55.17 23.24 -30.92
CA GLY A 651 54.17 24.16 -31.48
C GLY A 651 54.51 25.63 -31.23
N ILE A 652 54.94 25.97 -30.01
CA ILE A 652 55.35 27.34 -29.66
C ILE A 652 56.60 27.78 -30.43
N GLN A 653 57.57 26.88 -30.59
CA GLN A 653 58.77 27.14 -31.39
C GLN A 653 58.42 27.42 -32.85
N GLU A 654 57.49 26.66 -33.43
CA GLU A 654 57.01 26.90 -34.79
C GLU A 654 56.29 28.24 -34.92
N LEU A 655 55.47 28.64 -33.94
CA LEU A 655 54.86 29.98 -33.93
C LEU A 655 55.90 31.10 -33.86
N ARG A 656 56.95 30.94 -33.04
CA ARG A 656 58.06 31.91 -32.97
C ARG A 656 58.76 32.04 -34.32
N ARG A 657 59.07 30.91 -34.96
CA ARG A 657 59.67 30.87 -36.30
C ARG A 657 58.80 31.59 -37.34
N LEU A 658 57.51 31.29 -37.38
CA LEU A 658 56.57 31.92 -38.32
C LEU A 658 56.41 33.44 -38.08
N CYS A 659 56.47 33.89 -36.82
CA CYS A 659 56.49 35.31 -36.49
C CYS A 659 57.76 36.01 -36.99
N GLU A 660 58.93 35.39 -36.81
CA GLU A 660 60.22 35.89 -37.30
C GLU A 660 60.28 35.98 -38.84
N GLU A 661 59.59 35.09 -39.54
CA GLU A 661 59.52 35.04 -41.01
C GLU A 661 58.44 35.97 -41.61
N SER A 662 57.62 36.63 -40.79
CA SER A 662 56.51 37.47 -41.27
C SER A 662 56.96 38.89 -41.67
N GLU A 663 56.57 39.34 -42.86
CA GLU A 663 56.82 40.73 -43.29
C GLU A 663 56.07 41.71 -42.36
N ASN A 664 56.84 42.60 -41.72
CA ASN A 664 56.40 43.60 -40.72
C ASN A 664 56.05 43.07 -39.31
N GLY A 665 56.39 41.81 -38.99
CA GLY A 665 56.21 41.27 -37.63
C GLY A 665 54.76 40.99 -37.23
N VAL A 666 53.83 40.97 -38.20
CA VAL A 666 52.41 40.65 -37.99
C VAL A 666 52.10 39.30 -38.65
N LEU A 667 52.04 38.26 -37.83
CA LEU A 667 51.65 36.92 -38.27
C LEU A 667 50.13 36.83 -38.45
N LYS A 668 49.67 36.62 -39.68
CA LYS A 668 48.26 36.32 -39.99
C LYS A 668 48.04 34.82 -40.03
N LEU A 669 47.61 34.24 -38.91
CA LEU A 669 47.39 32.80 -38.75
C LEU A 669 45.93 32.48 -38.40
N ASP A 670 45.40 31.40 -38.97
CA ASP A 670 44.15 30.79 -38.49
C ASP A 670 44.46 29.99 -37.21
N MET A 671 44.27 30.65 -36.08
CA MET A 671 44.51 30.04 -34.76
C MET A 671 43.62 28.82 -34.52
N GLY A 672 42.40 28.78 -35.07
CA GLY A 672 41.49 27.64 -34.90
C GLY A 672 42.04 26.40 -35.59
N LYS A 673 42.51 26.56 -36.83
CA LYS A 673 43.22 25.51 -37.57
C LYS A 673 44.48 25.07 -36.83
N TRP A 674 45.32 26.01 -36.40
CA TRP A 674 46.56 25.70 -35.70
C TRP A 674 46.32 24.89 -34.41
N PHE A 675 45.38 25.31 -33.56
CA PHE A 675 45.04 24.57 -32.35
C PHE A 675 44.52 23.15 -32.65
N ALA A 676 43.73 22.99 -33.71
CA ALA A 676 43.23 21.68 -34.13
C ALA A 676 44.38 20.74 -34.54
N GLU A 677 45.33 21.25 -35.34
CA GLU A 677 46.51 20.50 -35.79
C GLU A 677 47.43 20.12 -34.62
N GLN A 678 47.70 21.04 -33.70
CA GLN A 678 48.51 20.78 -32.51
C GLN A 678 47.85 19.76 -31.57
N THR A 679 46.54 19.87 -31.37
CA THR A 679 45.78 18.91 -30.55
C THR A 679 45.82 17.53 -31.19
N PHE A 680 45.68 17.44 -32.51
CA PHE A 680 45.75 16.18 -33.23
C PHE A 680 47.11 15.51 -33.10
N ASN A 681 48.20 16.26 -33.36
CA ASN A 681 49.56 15.75 -33.18
C ASN A 681 49.80 15.28 -31.74
N SER A 682 49.37 16.07 -30.75
CA SER A 682 49.49 15.70 -29.33
C SER A 682 48.81 14.35 -29.02
N VAL A 683 47.59 14.14 -29.52
CA VAL A 683 46.85 12.89 -29.30
C VAL A 683 47.51 11.72 -30.04
N VAL A 684 47.89 11.92 -31.30
CA VAL A 684 48.42 10.82 -32.12
C VAL A 684 49.87 10.47 -31.76
N MET A 685 50.65 11.43 -31.24
CA MET A 685 51.95 11.14 -30.64
C MET A 685 51.82 10.26 -29.38
N MET A 686 50.80 10.47 -28.54
CA MET A 686 50.56 9.60 -27.39
C MET A 686 50.12 8.19 -27.79
N VAL A 687 49.30 8.06 -28.84
CA VAL A 687 48.69 6.76 -29.21
C VAL A 687 49.54 5.96 -30.21
N ALA A 688 50.20 6.65 -31.14
CA ALA A 688 50.90 6.04 -32.27
C ALA A 688 52.34 6.54 -32.45
N GLY A 689 52.80 7.54 -31.68
CA GLY A 689 54.15 8.08 -31.80
C GLY A 689 54.45 8.73 -33.15
N LYS A 690 53.43 9.30 -33.82
CA LYS A 690 53.56 9.89 -35.16
C LYS A 690 53.02 11.32 -35.23
N TRP A 691 53.70 12.15 -36.02
CA TRP A 691 53.22 13.45 -36.45
C TRP A 691 52.43 13.33 -37.75
N TYR A 692 51.41 14.18 -37.88
CA TYR A 692 50.59 14.27 -39.07
C TYR A 692 50.48 15.70 -39.60
N PHE A 693 50.86 16.70 -38.81
CA PHE A 693 50.90 18.11 -39.20
C PHE A 693 52.25 18.74 -38.82
N GLY A 694 52.63 19.82 -39.49
CA GLY A 694 53.88 20.55 -39.25
C GLY A 694 54.98 20.28 -40.29
N PRO A 695 56.12 20.98 -40.19
CA PRO A 695 57.16 20.98 -41.21
C PRO A 695 57.91 19.65 -41.34
N THR A 696 57.94 18.82 -40.30
CA THR A 696 58.64 17.51 -40.28
C THR A 696 57.97 16.43 -41.12
N VAL A 697 56.70 16.63 -41.50
CA VAL A 697 55.89 15.70 -42.31
C VAL A 697 55.39 16.35 -43.60
N ALA A 698 55.93 17.52 -43.95
CA ALA A 698 55.62 18.22 -45.19
C ALA A 698 56.06 17.36 -46.39
N GLY A 699 55.10 16.97 -47.24
CA GLY A 699 55.35 16.10 -48.40
C GLY A 699 55.28 14.59 -48.10
N ASP A 700 54.99 14.18 -46.86
CA ASP A 700 54.72 12.78 -46.54
C ASP A 700 53.33 12.36 -47.06
N GLU A 701 53.29 11.40 -47.98
CA GLU A 701 52.08 10.96 -48.67
C GLU A 701 51.06 10.30 -47.69
N PRO A 702 51.46 9.36 -46.81
CA PRO A 702 50.65 8.88 -45.70
C PRO A 702 50.05 9.98 -44.81
N ALA A 703 50.86 10.96 -44.40
CA ALA A 703 50.36 12.07 -43.58
C ALA A 703 49.32 12.89 -44.36
N SER A 704 49.61 13.24 -45.61
CA SER A 704 48.71 14.00 -46.48
C SER A 704 47.36 13.29 -46.70
N LYS A 705 47.37 11.96 -46.91
CA LYS A 705 46.15 11.15 -47.03
C LYS A 705 45.35 11.13 -45.72
N ALA A 706 46.02 11.02 -44.58
CA ALA A 706 45.36 11.05 -43.28
C ALA A 706 44.73 12.42 -42.99
N GLN A 707 45.44 13.52 -43.28
CA GLN A 707 44.91 14.89 -43.15
C GLN A 707 43.62 15.09 -43.96
N GLU A 708 43.61 14.66 -45.22
CA GLU A 708 42.42 14.75 -46.08
C GLU A 708 41.29 13.86 -45.57
N ALA A 709 41.59 12.64 -45.10
CA ALA A 709 40.59 11.76 -44.49
C ALA A 709 39.98 12.38 -43.22
N ILE A 710 40.80 12.97 -42.35
CA ILE A 710 40.35 13.64 -41.13
C ILE A 710 39.49 14.85 -41.47
N ARG A 711 39.90 15.68 -42.43
CA ARG A 711 39.09 16.82 -42.89
C ARG A 711 37.72 16.37 -43.38
N ARG A 712 37.66 15.29 -44.16
CA ARG A 712 36.38 14.71 -44.62
C ARG A 712 35.55 14.17 -43.47
N VAL A 713 36.16 13.45 -42.53
CA VAL A 713 35.46 12.93 -41.34
C VAL A 713 34.88 14.06 -40.49
N LEU A 714 35.66 15.12 -40.24
CA LEU A 714 35.22 16.30 -39.49
C LEU A 714 34.13 17.09 -40.24
N HIS A 715 34.23 17.17 -41.57
CA HIS A 715 33.19 17.78 -42.39
C HIS A 715 31.88 16.99 -42.27
N PHE A 716 31.91 15.67 -42.48
CA PHE A 716 30.72 14.83 -42.39
C PHE A 716 30.15 14.71 -40.98
N SER A 717 30.98 14.74 -39.93
CA SER A 717 30.51 14.67 -38.55
C SER A 717 29.77 15.93 -38.10
N GLY A 718 30.00 17.07 -38.77
CA GLY A 718 29.25 18.31 -38.56
C GLY A 718 27.94 18.39 -39.36
N MET A 719 27.68 17.45 -40.27
CA MET A 719 26.49 17.45 -41.12
C MET A 719 25.32 16.71 -40.49
N PHE A 720 24.12 17.22 -40.74
CA PHE A 720 22.88 16.56 -40.38
C PHE A 720 22.34 15.75 -41.57
N PHE A 721 22.21 14.44 -41.43
CA PHE A 721 21.70 13.56 -42.49
C PHE A 721 20.19 13.32 -42.33
N LEU A 722 19.43 13.51 -43.42
CA LEU A 722 17.98 13.32 -43.39
C LEU A 722 17.57 11.86 -43.10
N SER A 723 18.42 10.90 -43.49
CA SER A 723 18.29 9.48 -43.18
C SER A 723 18.29 9.19 -41.68
N ASP A 724 18.95 10.02 -40.86
CA ASP A 724 18.97 9.87 -39.40
C ASP A 724 17.65 10.29 -38.74
N ALA A 725 16.82 11.05 -39.46
CA ALA A 725 15.55 11.57 -38.98
C ALA A 725 14.34 10.82 -39.55
N ILE A 726 14.47 10.29 -40.76
CA ILE A 726 13.40 9.63 -41.52
C ILE A 726 13.96 8.34 -42.14
N PRO A 727 13.82 7.18 -41.45
CA PRO A 727 14.39 5.91 -41.91
C PRO A 727 13.95 5.47 -43.32
N LEU A 728 12.75 5.87 -43.77
CA LEU A 728 12.26 5.62 -45.13
C LEU A 728 13.13 6.26 -46.23
N VAL A 729 13.90 7.31 -45.91
CA VAL A 729 14.84 7.93 -46.85
C VAL A 729 16.02 7.01 -47.13
N GLU A 730 16.40 6.15 -46.18
CA GLU A 730 17.48 5.18 -46.34
C GLU A 730 17.12 4.07 -47.34
N SER A 731 15.84 3.70 -47.44
CA SER A 731 15.33 2.73 -48.43
C SER A 731 15.17 3.31 -49.85
N LEU A 732 15.32 4.62 -50.02
CA LEU A 732 15.30 5.30 -51.31
C LEU A 732 16.75 5.51 -51.78
N ASP A 733 17.40 4.42 -52.19
CA ASP A 733 18.82 4.28 -52.58
C ASP A 733 19.31 5.22 -53.74
N VAL A 734 18.53 6.24 -54.12
CA VAL A 734 18.74 7.07 -55.31
C VAL A 734 18.94 8.57 -54.99
N LEU A 735 18.75 9.03 -53.76
CA LEU A 735 18.86 10.47 -53.41
C LEU A 735 20.03 10.81 -52.47
N HIS A 736 21.12 10.05 -52.52
CA HIS A 736 22.26 10.25 -51.61
C HIS A 736 23.15 11.46 -51.94
N SER A 737 22.91 12.17 -53.06
CA SER A 737 23.76 13.27 -53.53
C SER A 737 23.15 14.68 -53.49
N THR A 738 21.93 14.89 -53.01
CA THR A 738 21.28 16.21 -53.22
C THR A 738 20.45 16.79 -52.07
N LEU A 739 20.34 16.15 -50.91
CA LEU A 739 19.66 16.74 -49.75
C LEU A 739 20.63 16.96 -48.59
N ILE A 740 21.67 17.75 -48.88
CA ILE A 740 22.51 18.40 -47.87
C ILE A 740 21.80 19.69 -47.48
N VAL A 741 21.33 19.78 -46.23
CA VAL A 741 20.98 21.06 -45.64
C VAL A 741 22.29 21.69 -45.17
N ASN A 742 22.69 22.81 -45.78
CA ASN A 742 23.73 23.69 -45.23
C ASN A 742 23.16 24.56 -44.12
#